data_AF-A0A2N0RDQ1-F1
#
_entry.id   AF-A0A2N0RDQ1-F1
#
_cell.length_a   1.000
_cell.length_b   1.000
_cell.length_c   1.000
_cell.angle_alpha   90.00
_cell.angle_beta   90.00
_cell.angle_gamma   90.00
#
_symmetry.space_group_name_H-M   'P 1'
#
loop_
_entity.id
_entity.type
_entity.pdbx_description
1 polymer ?
#
loop_
_entity_poly.entity_id
_entity_poly.type
_entity_poly.pdbx_seq_one_letter_code
_entity_poly.pdbx_strand_id
1 'polypeptide(L)'
;MRSKTSERTPVQVDCPHIHKIIKKDSPLAKIESSSFKKQITNSSLHCDICETRAPKLWICLHNRCRAVVCHTSSKSHMRNHFDKENRDDSCHSIFVNPHTLKILCHACSSELNPFGDNNFLTSEARTYLKTVIRYLQMKRNKSQISIDQIPIDVPGLVGLKNLGNTCYANAALQCLSNRPALADFFNYCDAYIPQILYISKHPNYKLGEYFGQFVKAMWNGTSPIFVPVQLMNEIRKYNEVFRGHGQQDSMEFLRCVLDILHEELPYPQFMPGKVSKNGECIYMNQTISTSTSSNNSHNVCETISSTSSTTTKTSTTDRIQRRQSTRNSIISQIFQGTLESRIKCLHCKKEYLKEENFYDLQIQIDKKFKLKSSEKFPENLSSSSSSSGSGSVMGSLAGWLGMNSRVVRLQDCLSSFCAIENLTGEDKYRCDKCESLNDCQKRLRITRLPETLCIQLKRFRYESCFSSKIATHVQFPMEDLDMRPYCKDLSNEKGNPELADTLNITKYDLYGLIHHRGVLGGGHYIAYVKNPIDKNWYEYDDTFVTRKSEADISRLEAFVLFYHKKGSEKDRERTEMSSKINGDSTAETCYFISRLWFNRWQFMTAPGPITNYDFICPHGGVNTRRYPNIHNMVVKVPFSVYTTFVNKYGTDGSLPFHSADNAISGCTFCEQEEKILEQRRRKEDEDIRKIDTNSIKRGEYWFLISAPWLLSWHYFKSGGSPPGSIDNYHFLNEDGSPKVGMERGINYRGINERVWSYFEHVYGGGPVCVRNAIDLYAPNPLISDYTKHGKSSKTKWIKK
;
A
#
# COMPACT_ATOMS: atom_id res chain seq x y z
N MET A 1 23.81 58.14 20.68
CA MET A 1 24.46 56.83 20.83
C MET A 1 23.49 55.83 21.44
N ARG A 2 23.23 54.68 20.78
CA ARG A 2 22.88 53.36 21.36
C ARG A 2 22.58 52.40 20.20
N SER A 3 23.56 51.60 19.81
CA SER A 3 23.43 50.58 18.77
C SER A 3 22.61 49.39 19.27
N LYS A 4 21.51 49.06 18.60
CA LYS A 4 20.85 47.77 18.78
C LYS A 4 21.64 46.71 18.01
N THR A 5 22.41 45.90 18.72
CA THR A 5 23.02 44.68 18.15
C THR A 5 21.91 43.71 17.76
N SER A 6 21.91 43.25 16.51
CA SER A 6 20.94 42.25 16.06
C SER A 6 21.37 40.86 16.54
N GLU A 7 20.54 40.22 17.35
CA GLU A 7 20.65 38.78 17.61
C GLU A 7 20.23 38.03 16.35
N ARG A 8 21.19 37.82 15.44
CA ARG A 8 21.05 36.78 14.42
C ARG A 8 21.16 35.43 15.11
N THR A 9 20.06 34.69 15.18
CA THR A 9 20.12 33.25 15.49
C THR A 9 21.06 32.58 14.47
N PRO A 10 22.06 31.80 14.92
CA PRO A 10 22.97 31.13 14.01
C PRO A 10 22.20 30.08 13.21
N VAL A 11 22.26 30.17 11.89
CA VAL A 11 21.77 29.10 11.00
C VAL A 11 22.53 27.82 11.35
N GLN A 12 21.83 26.79 11.84
CA GLN A 12 22.48 25.55 12.24
C GLN A 12 23.01 24.80 11.02
N VAL A 13 24.33 24.69 10.94
CA VAL A 13 25.07 23.92 9.93
C VAL A 13 25.27 22.48 10.43
N ASP A 14 25.44 21.51 9.52
CA ASP A 14 25.83 20.13 9.83
C ASP A 14 27.07 20.10 10.76
N CYS A 15 27.11 19.11 11.66
CA CYS A 15 28.10 19.03 12.72
C CYS A 15 29.49 18.62 12.16
N PRO A 16 30.50 19.51 12.11
CA PRO A 16 31.79 19.18 11.52
C PRO A 16 32.53 18.07 12.28
N HIS A 17 32.16 17.83 13.54
CA HIS A 17 32.75 16.80 14.38
C HIS A 17 32.33 15.38 14.00
N ILE A 18 31.12 15.14 13.48
CA ILE A 18 30.72 13.78 13.10
C ILE A 18 31.48 13.32 11.84
N HIS A 19 31.71 14.23 10.89
CA HIS A 19 32.55 14.00 9.71
C HIS A 19 33.98 13.56 10.04
N LYS A 20 34.59 14.12 11.10
CA LYS A 20 35.93 13.70 11.58
C LYS A 20 35.95 12.29 12.19
N ILE A 21 34.80 11.72 12.53
CA ILE A 21 34.68 10.34 13.04
C ILE A 21 34.35 9.35 11.91
N ILE A 22 33.50 9.73 10.95
CA ILE A 22 33.10 8.88 9.81
C ILE A 22 34.28 8.61 8.86
N LYS A 23 35.14 9.61 8.62
CA LYS A 23 36.21 9.57 7.60
C LYS A 23 37.49 8.79 8.01
N LYS A 24 37.43 7.91 9.02
CA LYS A 24 38.58 7.12 9.52
C LYS A 24 38.27 5.62 9.37
N ASP A 25 39.28 4.80 9.03
CA ASP A 25 39.08 3.40 8.62
C ASP A 25 38.20 2.55 9.53
N SER A 26 37.27 1.83 8.90
CA SER A 26 36.16 1.06 9.49
C SER A 26 35.34 1.83 10.55
N PRO A 27 34.17 2.37 10.17
CA PRO A 27 33.25 3.01 11.12
C PRO A 27 32.82 2.11 12.29
N LEU A 28 32.89 0.78 12.14
CA LEU A 28 32.42 -0.19 13.15
C LEU A 28 33.53 -0.92 13.93
N ALA A 29 34.80 -0.86 13.52
CA ALA A 29 35.89 -1.64 14.15
C ALA A 29 36.00 -1.47 15.69
N LYS A 30 35.62 -0.30 16.22
CA LYS A 30 35.52 -0.05 17.66
C LYS A 30 34.42 -0.88 18.33
N ILE A 31 33.24 -0.89 17.74
CA ILE A 31 32.00 -1.49 18.26
C ILE A 31 32.07 -3.02 18.18
N GLU A 32 32.74 -3.52 17.15
CA GLU A 32 33.03 -4.93 16.90
C GLU A 32 34.18 -5.48 17.77
N SER A 33 35.02 -4.60 18.32
CA SER A 33 36.18 -4.98 19.12
C SER A 33 35.81 -5.89 20.31
N SER A 34 36.67 -6.87 20.59
CA SER A 34 36.51 -7.81 21.70
C SER A 34 36.36 -7.11 23.07
N SER A 35 36.99 -5.95 23.22
CA SER A 35 36.82 -5.04 24.37
C SER A 35 35.37 -4.59 24.57
N PHE A 36 34.69 -4.13 23.51
CA PHE A 36 33.33 -3.60 23.63
C PHE A 36 32.25 -4.68 23.61
N LYS A 37 32.53 -5.85 23.01
CA LYS A 37 31.66 -7.04 23.06
C LYS A 37 31.30 -7.49 24.49
N LYS A 38 32.15 -7.20 25.50
CA LYS A 38 31.92 -7.59 26.92
C LYS A 38 31.25 -6.53 27.80
N GLN A 39 31.22 -5.25 27.42
CA GLN A 39 30.88 -4.16 28.36
C GLN A 39 29.42 -3.67 28.29
N ILE A 40 28.72 -3.83 27.17
CA ILE A 40 27.37 -3.26 26.94
C ILE A 40 26.24 -4.02 27.68
N THR A 41 26.53 -5.13 28.37
CA THR A 41 25.56 -5.79 29.24
C THR A 41 25.22 -4.90 30.44
N ASN A 42 24.04 -4.26 30.39
CA ASN A 42 23.63 -3.10 31.21
C ASN A 42 23.74 -3.23 32.75
N SER A 43 23.99 -4.42 33.31
CA SER A 43 24.14 -4.65 34.76
C SER A 43 25.51 -4.23 35.31
N SER A 44 26.57 -4.29 34.51
CA SER A 44 27.96 -4.05 34.94
C SER A 44 28.51 -2.66 34.61
N LEU A 45 27.82 -1.88 33.78
CA LEU A 45 28.34 -0.62 33.25
C LEU A 45 28.35 0.51 34.32
N HIS A 46 29.53 1.07 34.54
CA HIS A 46 29.82 2.21 35.42
C HIS A 46 30.75 3.20 34.68
N CYS A 47 31.14 4.30 35.33
CA CYS A 47 32.10 5.24 34.76
C CYS A 47 33.55 4.83 35.11
N ASP A 48 34.46 4.90 34.14
CA ASP A 48 35.88 4.52 34.30
C ASP A 48 36.65 5.33 35.36
N ILE A 49 36.04 6.42 35.86
CA ILE A 49 36.63 7.35 36.85
C ILE A 49 35.81 7.37 38.17
N CYS A 50 34.58 6.82 38.20
CA CYS A 50 33.80 6.67 39.44
C CYS A 50 32.63 5.70 39.32
N GLU A 51 32.14 5.20 40.46
CA GLU A 51 31.05 4.22 40.56
C GLU A 51 29.66 4.71 40.10
N THR A 52 29.56 5.86 39.42
CA THR A 52 28.30 6.31 38.80
C THR A 52 27.86 5.29 37.74
N ARG A 53 26.58 4.90 37.78
CA ARG A 53 25.96 3.95 36.84
C ARG A 53 24.94 4.63 35.92
N ALA A 54 24.29 3.84 35.06
CA ALA A 54 23.15 4.29 34.27
C ALA A 54 22.05 4.95 35.16
N PRO A 55 21.29 5.95 34.65
CA PRO A 55 21.26 6.44 33.27
C PRO A 55 22.30 7.53 32.95
N LYS A 56 23.17 7.91 33.90
CA LYS A 56 24.03 9.10 33.80
C LYS A 56 25.35 8.87 33.03
N LEU A 57 25.43 7.79 32.26
CA LEU A 57 26.63 7.34 31.54
C LEU A 57 26.60 7.71 30.06
N TRP A 58 27.78 7.92 29.50
CA TRP A 58 28.01 8.30 28.12
C TRP A 58 29.27 7.61 27.59
N ILE A 59 29.19 7.09 26.37
CA ILE A 59 30.27 6.39 25.66
C ILE A 59 30.80 7.33 24.59
N CYS A 60 32.09 7.68 24.63
CA CYS A 60 32.73 8.43 23.55
C CYS A 60 32.69 7.63 22.24
N LEU A 61 32.42 8.23 21.08
CA LEU A 61 32.35 7.53 19.79
C LEU A 61 33.65 7.54 18.96
N HIS A 62 34.69 8.30 19.32
CA HIS A 62 35.96 8.27 18.58
C HIS A 62 36.54 6.84 18.47
N ASN A 63 36.97 6.42 17.28
CA ASN A 63 37.21 5.02 16.93
C ASN A 63 38.33 4.32 17.74
N ARG A 64 39.33 5.03 18.24
CA ARG A 64 40.40 4.45 19.10
C ARG A 64 40.15 4.58 20.60
N CYS A 65 39.21 5.45 21.01
CA CYS A 65 38.84 5.66 22.41
C CYS A 65 38.02 4.46 22.96
N ARG A 66 38.04 4.22 24.28
CA ARG A 66 37.17 3.23 24.95
C ARG A 66 36.34 3.79 26.12
N ALA A 67 36.43 5.09 26.39
CA ALA A 67 35.97 5.69 27.63
C ALA A 67 34.44 5.66 27.83
N VAL A 68 34.02 5.23 29.02
CA VAL A 68 32.66 5.31 29.56
C VAL A 68 32.67 6.31 30.71
N VAL A 69 32.01 7.44 30.51
CA VAL A 69 32.13 8.63 31.36
C VAL A 69 30.78 9.12 31.86
N CYS A 70 30.71 9.59 33.10
CA CYS A 70 29.49 10.17 33.64
C CYS A 70 29.35 11.67 33.28
N HIS A 71 28.10 12.12 33.20
CA HIS A 71 27.75 13.53 33.06
C HIS A 71 26.60 13.84 34.03
N THR A 72 26.86 14.71 35.01
CA THR A 72 25.89 15.17 36.00
C THR A 72 26.03 16.68 36.20
N SER A 73 25.05 17.29 36.87
CA SER A 73 25.09 18.71 37.24
C SER A 73 26.20 19.08 38.23
N SER A 74 26.80 18.11 38.93
CA SER A 74 27.86 18.35 39.93
C SER A 74 29.23 17.80 39.55
N LYS A 75 29.31 16.77 38.68
CA LYS A 75 30.56 16.22 38.15
C LYS A 75 30.39 15.75 36.70
N SER A 76 31.26 16.21 35.81
CA SER A 76 31.24 15.86 34.38
C SER A 76 32.57 15.23 33.96
N HIS A 77 32.68 13.91 34.14
CA HIS A 77 33.82 13.16 33.60
C HIS A 77 33.82 13.13 32.06
N MET A 78 32.66 13.34 31.41
CA MET A 78 32.59 13.65 29.98
C MET A 78 33.41 14.89 29.61
N ARG A 79 33.27 15.99 30.36
CA ARG A 79 34.03 17.22 30.11
C ARG A 79 35.52 17.00 30.34
N ASN A 80 35.89 16.37 31.46
CA ASN A 80 37.31 16.08 31.74
C ASN A 80 37.95 15.19 30.66
N HIS A 81 37.19 14.23 30.10
CA HIS A 81 37.64 13.41 28.98
C HIS A 81 37.80 14.23 27.69
N PHE A 82 36.86 15.12 27.39
CA PHE A 82 36.95 16.02 26.24
C PHE A 82 38.15 16.99 26.37
N ASP A 83 38.25 17.74 27.47
CA ASP A 83 39.30 18.74 27.73
C ASP A 83 40.73 18.13 27.78
N LYS A 84 40.83 16.82 28.11
CA LYS A 84 42.09 16.07 28.10
C LYS A 84 42.41 15.47 26.72
N GLU A 85 41.50 14.69 26.16
CA GLU A 85 41.79 13.81 25.00
C GLU A 85 41.49 14.47 23.65
N ASN A 86 40.68 15.54 23.58
CA ASN A 86 40.35 16.24 22.32
C ASN A 86 41.49 17.17 21.87
N ARG A 87 42.69 16.62 21.72
CA ARG A 87 43.90 17.26 21.19
C ARG A 87 44.28 16.62 19.86
N ASP A 88 45.09 17.33 19.07
CA ASP A 88 45.79 16.83 17.87
C ASP A 88 44.90 16.01 16.90
N ASP A 89 43.82 16.66 16.46
CA ASP A 89 42.84 16.19 15.46
C ASP A 89 42.19 14.79 15.67
N SER A 90 42.24 14.31 16.92
CA SER A 90 41.58 13.09 17.38
C SER A 90 40.05 13.14 17.22
N CYS A 91 39.44 14.25 17.63
CA CYS A 91 37.99 14.50 17.66
C CYS A 91 37.21 13.56 18.61
N HIS A 92 37.36 13.79 19.92
CA HIS A 92 36.62 13.11 21.00
C HIS A 92 35.26 13.78 21.31
N SER A 93 34.69 14.54 20.38
CA SER A 93 33.52 15.42 20.62
C SER A 93 32.16 14.73 20.77
N ILE A 94 31.99 13.51 20.23
CA ILE A 94 30.67 12.85 20.14
C ILE A 94 30.52 11.72 21.16
N PHE A 95 29.37 11.67 21.85
CA PHE A 95 29.06 10.69 22.88
C PHE A 95 27.64 10.11 22.73
N VAL A 96 27.44 8.82 23.00
CA VAL A 96 26.12 8.16 23.08
C VAL A 96 25.78 7.74 24.51
N ASN A 97 24.54 7.96 24.95
CA ASN A 97 24.03 7.44 26.21
C ASN A 97 23.46 6.02 26.00
N PRO A 98 24.01 4.95 26.62
CA PRO A 98 23.57 3.58 26.38
C PRO A 98 22.19 3.23 26.99
N HIS A 99 21.63 4.11 27.84
CA HIS A 99 20.32 3.91 28.45
C HIS A 99 19.20 4.64 27.66
N THR A 100 19.41 5.92 27.34
CA THR A 100 18.43 6.75 26.62
C THR A 100 18.59 6.74 25.10
N LEU A 101 19.71 6.22 24.60
CA LEU A 101 20.10 6.19 23.18
C LEU A 101 20.28 7.57 22.52
N LYS A 102 20.21 8.66 23.31
CA LYS A 102 20.55 10.02 22.87
C LYS A 102 22.03 10.12 22.52
N ILE A 103 22.33 10.94 21.51
CA ILE A 103 23.70 11.21 21.06
C ILE A 103 23.97 12.71 21.18
N LEU A 104 25.09 13.08 21.80
CA LEU A 104 25.46 14.46 22.10
C LEU A 104 26.80 14.80 21.42
N CYS A 105 26.83 15.93 20.71
CA CYS A 105 28.08 16.59 20.38
C CYS A 105 28.42 17.57 21.51
N HIS A 106 29.41 17.24 22.34
CA HIS A 106 29.83 18.09 23.46
C HIS A 106 30.39 19.44 22.96
N ALA A 107 31.19 19.40 21.89
CA ALA A 107 31.80 20.59 21.29
C ALA A 107 30.80 21.56 20.62
N CYS A 108 29.63 21.07 20.19
CA CYS A 108 28.55 21.90 19.65
C CYS A 108 27.41 22.17 20.66
N SER A 109 27.51 21.62 21.88
CA SER A 109 26.44 21.62 22.90
C SER A 109 25.06 21.17 22.37
N SER A 110 25.04 20.24 21.41
CA SER A 110 23.83 19.87 20.64
C SER A 110 23.57 18.36 20.56
N GLU A 111 22.30 17.99 20.67
CA GLU A 111 21.86 16.60 20.49
C GLU A 111 21.78 16.26 18.99
N LEU A 112 22.48 15.19 18.58
CA LEU A 112 22.49 14.70 17.21
C LEU A 112 21.38 13.66 17.04
N ASN A 113 20.24 14.07 16.46
CA ASN A 113 19.10 13.20 16.20
C ASN A 113 19.15 12.66 14.74
N PRO A 114 19.49 11.37 14.51
CA PRO A 114 19.55 10.80 13.16
C PRO A 114 18.17 10.44 12.57
N PHE A 115 17.08 10.72 13.29
CA PHE A 115 15.69 10.44 12.89
C PHE A 115 14.87 11.69 12.56
N GLY A 116 15.40 12.90 12.78
CA GLY A 116 14.67 14.15 12.51
C GLY A 116 14.83 14.61 11.06
N ASP A 117 13.78 15.11 10.45
CA ASP A 117 13.75 15.52 9.03
C ASP A 117 14.59 16.78 8.72
N ASN A 118 15.03 17.52 9.75
CA ASN A 118 15.87 18.70 9.59
C ASN A 118 17.25 18.33 8.99
N ASN A 119 17.74 19.15 8.05
CA ASN A 119 18.99 18.91 7.29
C ASN A 119 20.31 19.10 8.07
N PHE A 120 20.30 18.99 9.40
CA PHE A 120 21.47 19.17 10.27
C PHE A 120 22.43 17.97 10.34
N LEU A 121 22.19 16.94 9.52
CA LEU A 121 23.03 15.74 9.38
C LEU A 121 22.98 15.24 7.93
N THR A 122 24.16 14.95 7.39
CA THR A 122 24.39 14.21 6.14
C THR A 122 23.91 12.76 6.20
N SER A 123 23.71 12.14 5.03
CA SER A 123 23.19 10.76 4.91
C SER A 123 24.12 9.73 5.57
N GLU A 124 25.43 9.86 5.38
CA GLU A 124 26.46 9.00 5.98
C GLU A 124 26.43 9.13 7.51
N ALA A 125 26.27 10.34 8.02
CA ALA A 125 26.16 10.61 9.45
C ALA A 125 24.89 10.00 10.06
N ARG A 126 23.74 10.12 9.38
CA ARG A 126 22.49 9.46 9.80
C ARG A 126 22.65 7.94 9.86
N THR A 127 23.20 7.33 8.81
CA THR A 127 23.44 5.89 8.73
C THR A 127 24.37 5.42 9.85
N TYR A 128 25.53 6.07 10.02
CA TYR A 128 26.47 5.75 11.11
C TYR A 128 25.80 5.78 12.49
N LEU A 129 25.09 6.88 12.81
CA LEU A 129 24.44 7.05 14.11
C LEU A 129 23.27 6.07 14.33
N LYS A 130 22.51 5.74 13.28
CA LYS A 130 21.49 4.67 13.34
C LYS A 130 22.13 3.31 13.66
N THR A 131 23.24 2.95 13.01
CA THR A 131 23.93 1.67 13.25
C THR A 131 24.48 1.57 14.68
N VAL A 132 24.98 2.67 15.25
CA VAL A 132 25.38 2.74 16.67
C VAL A 132 24.19 2.43 17.60
N ILE A 133 23.05 3.09 17.39
CA ILE A 133 21.83 2.90 18.20
C ILE A 133 21.29 1.47 18.06
N ARG A 134 21.26 0.95 16.82
CA ARG A 134 20.83 -0.42 16.49
C ARG A 134 21.65 -1.48 17.20
N TYR A 135 22.98 -1.34 17.26
CA TYR A 135 23.83 -2.27 18.02
C TYR A 135 23.52 -2.27 19.53
N LEU A 136 23.33 -1.10 20.13
CA LEU A 136 22.97 -0.97 21.55
C LEU A 136 21.60 -1.63 21.83
N GLN A 137 20.64 -1.44 20.93
CA GLN A 137 19.32 -2.09 20.98
C GLN A 137 19.39 -3.61 20.74
N MET A 138 20.28 -4.10 19.88
CA MET A 138 20.56 -5.54 19.74
C MET A 138 21.09 -6.11 21.05
N LYS A 139 22.16 -5.54 21.63
CA LYS A 139 22.74 -6.02 22.90
C LYS A 139 21.74 -5.99 24.06
N ARG A 140 20.87 -4.97 24.13
CA ARG A 140 19.76 -4.89 25.12
C ARG A 140 18.78 -6.06 25.00
N ASN A 141 18.59 -6.63 23.81
CA ASN A 141 17.60 -7.68 23.53
C ASN A 141 18.23 -9.06 23.28
N LYS A 142 19.47 -9.34 23.74
CA LYS A 142 20.18 -10.61 23.44
C LYS A 142 19.40 -11.89 23.79
N SER A 143 18.48 -11.85 24.76
CA SER A 143 17.62 -12.99 25.14
C SER A 143 16.44 -13.25 24.19
N GLN A 144 16.18 -12.38 23.21
CA GLN A 144 15.02 -12.44 22.31
C GLN A 144 15.38 -12.45 20.81
N ILE A 145 16.68 -12.32 20.45
CA ILE A 145 17.18 -12.29 19.06
C ILE A 145 18.51 -13.04 18.91
N SER A 146 18.79 -13.54 17.71
CA SER A 146 20.11 -14.10 17.36
C SER A 146 21.10 -13.00 16.95
N ILE A 147 21.75 -12.35 17.93
CA ILE A 147 22.69 -11.24 17.64
C ILE A 147 23.82 -11.66 16.71
N ASP A 148 24.37 -12.86 16.93
CA ASP A 148 25.66 -13.26 16.36
C ASP A 148 25.50 -13.84 14.93
N GLN A 149 24.33 -13.69 14.30
CA GLN A 149 23.97 -14.16 12.94
C GLN A 149 23.33 -13.07 12.05
N ILE A 150 23.20 -11.83 12.53
CA ILE A 150 22.55 -10.72 11.83
C ILE A 150 23.56 -9.57 11.62
N PRO A 151 23.84 -9.13 10.38
CA PRO A 151 24.64 -7.93 10.15
C PRO A 151 23.91 -6.67 10.66
N ILE A 152 24.65 -5.79 11.34
CA ILE A 152 24.11 -4.69 12.17
C ILE A 152 23.65 -3.53 11.28
N ASP A 153 24.38 -3.30 10.19
CA ASP A 153 24.25 -2.24 9.20
C ASP A 153 23.20 -2.52 8.11
N VAL A 154 22.80 -3.78 7.90
CA VAL A 154 21.77 -4.14 6.93
C VAL A 154 20.36 -3.82 7.48
N PRO A 155 19.56 -3.00 6.77
CA PRO A 155 18.18 -2.66 7.16
C PRO A 155 17.19 -3.79 6.82
N GLY A 156 15.97 -3.70 7.35
CA GLY A 156 14.91 -4.71 7.16
C GLY A 156 15.04 -5.96 8.03
N LEU A 157 16.25 -6.26 8.54
CA LEU A 157 16.50 -7.39 9.44
C LEU A 157 15.97 -7.10 10.85
N VAL A 158 14.66 -7.27 11.03
CA VAL A 158 13.90 -6.98 12.26
C VAL A 158 12.91 -8.13 12.51
N GLY A 159 12.88 -8.66 13.74
CA GLY A 159 11.93 -9.69 14.15
C GLY A 159 10.57 -9.10 14.57
N LEU A 160 9.48 -9.85 14.44
CA LEU A 160 8.14 -9.44 14.85
C LEU A 160 7.72 -10.18 16.11
N LYS A 161 7.37 -9.44 17.17
CA LYS A 161 6.91 -10.06 18.41
C LYS A 161 5.57 -10.77 18.21
N ASN A 162 5.54 -12.07 18.49
CA ASN A 162 4.29 -12.82 18.56
C ASN A 162 3.40 -12.29 19.70
N LEU A 163 2.12 -12.08 19.41
CA LEU A 163 1.13 -11.56 20.35
C LEU A 163 0.18 -12.68 20.85
N GLY A 164 0.66 -13.93 20.82
CA GLY A 164 -0.06 -15.14 21.26
C GLY A 164 -0.02 -16.21 20.17
N ASN A 165 -0.81 -15.99 19.11
CA ASN A 165 -0.91 -16.87 17.95
C ASN A 165 -0.70 -16.11 16.62
N THR A 166 0.08 -15.02 16.60
CA THR A 166 0.17 -14.12 15.44
C THR A 166 1.25 -14.48 14.42
N CYS A 167 1.85 -15.67 14.49
CA CYS A 167 2.88 -16.09 13.54
C CYS A 167 2.39 -16.13 12.08
N TYR A 168 1.11 -16.47 11.85
CA TYR A 168 0.48 -16.42 10.51
C TYR A 168 0.52 -15.01 9.91
N ALA A 169 0.30 -13.98 10.75
CA ALA A 169 0.36 -12.58 10.35
C ALA A 169 1.81 -12.10 10.22
N ASN A 170 2.66 -12.46 11.19
CA ASN A 170 4.08 -12.08 11.18
C ASN A 170 4.80 -12.60 9.92
N ALA A 171 4.57 -13.85 9.52
CA ALA A 171 5.17 -14.41 8.30
C ALA A 171 4.72 -13.68 7.02
N ALA A 172 3.42 -13.36 6.89
CA ALA A 172 2.89 -12.58 5.78
C ALA A 172 3.45 -11.14 5.75
N LEU A 173 3.51 -10.47 6.90
CA LEU A 173 4.04 -9.12 7.04
C LEU A 173 5.53 -9.04 6.68
N GLN A 174 6.34 -10.06 7.00
CA GLN A 174 7.74 -10.11 6.58
C GLN A 174 7.89 -10.19 5.06
N CYS A 175 7.13 -11.08 4.39
CA CYS A 175 7.15 -11.24 2.93
C CYS A 175 6.65 -9.99 2.18
N LEU A 176 5.67 -9.26 2.74
CA LEU A 176 5.22 -7.98 2.20
C LEU A 176 6.26 -6.86 2.41
N SER A 177 6.76 -6.71 3.64
CA SER A 177 7.71 -5.64 4.00
C SER A 177 9.03 -5.72 3.22
N ASN A 178 9.44 -6.93 2.82
CA ASN A 178 10.67 -7.17 2.05
C ASN A 178 10.51 -7.09 0.52
N ARG A 179 9.36 -6.64 -0.03
CA ARG A 179 9.26 -6.31 -1.47
C ARG A 179 9.54 -4.82 -1.69
N PRO A 180 10.68 -4.42 -2.32
CA PRO A 180 11.04 -3.01 -2.49
C PRO A 180 9.94 -2.14 -3.10
N ALA A 181 9.27 -2.61 -4.16
CA ALA A 181 8.19 -1.85 -4.81
C ALA A 181 7.03 -1.47 -3.85
N LEU A 182 6.77 -2.27 -2.81
CA LEU A 182 5.78 -1.95 -1.77
C LEU A 182 6.42 -1.16 -0.62
N ALA A 183 7.60 -1.57 -0.16
CA ALA A 183 8.29 -0.94 0.96
C ALA A 183 8.61 0.54 0.66
N ASP A 184 9.11 0.83 -0.53
CA ASP A 184 9.60 2.15 -0.90
C ASP A 184 8.51 3.11 -1.37
N PHE A 185 7.31 2.59 -1.69
CA PHE A 185 6.10 3.40 -1.70
C PHE A 185 5.82 3.96 -0.28
N PHE A 186 5.88 3.15 0.77
CA PHE A 186 5.66 3.63 2.14
C PHE A 186 6.84 4.42 2.73
N ASN A 187 8.07 4.20 2.27
CA ASN A 187 9.23 5.00 2.69
C ASN A 187 9.27 6.39 2.05
N TYR A 188 8.94 6.52 0.75
CA TYR A 188 9.18 7.77 -0.02
C TYR A 188 7.93 8.39 -0.68
N CYS A 189 6.78 7.73 -0.66
CA CYS A 189 5.50 8.27 -1.17
C CYS A 189 4.48 8.53 -0.05
N ASP A 190 4.95 8.69 1.19
CA ASP A 190 4.11 8.99 2.35
C ASP A 190 3.32 10.30 2.22
N ALA A 191 3.90 11.32 1.57
CA ALA A 191 3.26 12.61 1.28
C ALA A 191 1.94 12.48 0.49
N TYR A 192 1.74 11.37 -0.23
CA TYR A 192 0.51 11.07 -0.96
C TYR A 192 -0.54 10.36 -0.11
N ILE A 193 -0.16 9.62 0.94
CA ILE A 193 -1.09 8.78 1.72
C ILE A 193 -2.22 9.63 2.34
N PRO A 194 -1.96 10.79 3.00
CA PRO A 194 -3.04 11.67 3.48
C PRO A 194 -3.92 12.22 2.36
N GLN A 195 -3.37 12.45 1.17
CA GLN A 195 -4.11 12.98 0.02
C GLN A 195 -5.05 11.91 -0.57
N ILE A 196 -4.57 10.68 -0.67
CA ILE A 196 -5.33 9.52 -1.15
C ILE A 196 -6.47 9.18 -0.16
N LEU A 197 -6.17 9.15 1.15
CA LEU A 197 -7.17 8.94 2.20
C LEU A 197 -8.21 10.09 2.28
N TYR A 198 -7.82 11.32 1.94
CA TYR A 198 -8.76 12.43 1.79
C TYR A 198 -9.65 12.26 0.54
N ILE A 199 -9.07 11.88 -0.60
CA ILE A 199 -9.80 11.63 -1.86
C ILE A 199 -10.79 10.46 -1.73
N SER A 200 -10.45 9.40 -0.99
CA SER A 200 -11.32 8.23 -0.80
C SER A 200 -12.57 8.51 0.06
N LYS A 201 -12.63 9.68 0.75
CA LYS A 201 -13.74 10.10 1.62
C LYS A 201 -14.12 9.09 2.71
N HIS A 202 -13.17 8.28 3.17
CA HIS A 202 -13.40 7.17 4.10
C HIS A 202 -12.77 7.45 5.48
N PRO A 203 -13.44 8.21 6.39
CA PRO A 203 -12.84 8.72 7.63
C PRO A 203 -12.44 7.67 8.68
N ASN A 204 -12.80 6.40 8.47
CA ASN A 204 -12.53 5.30 9.40
C ASN A 204 -11.37 4.38 8.96
N TYR A 205 -10.78 4.62 7.78
CA TYR A 205 -9.79 3.72 7.17
C TYR A 205 -8.37 4.19 7.51
N LYS A 206 -7.56 3.28 8.07
CA LYS A 206 -6.25 3.61 8.66
C LYS A 206 -5.17 2.54 8.46
N LEU A 207 -5.46 1.46 7.74
CA LEU A 207 -4.51 0.35 7.60
C LEU A 207 -3.23 0.81 6.88
N GLY A 208 -3.35 1.62 5.83
CA GLY A 208 -2.22 2.20 5.09
C GLY A 208 -1.33 3.11 5.94
N GLU A 209 -1.90 3.80 6.93
CA GLU A 209 -1.13 4.61 7.88
C GLU A 209 -0.28 3.72 8.79
N TYR A 210 -0.90 2.75 9.48
CA TYR A 210 -0.17 1.84 10.38
C TYR A 210 0.76 0.88 9.64
N PHE A 211 0.43 0.47 8.41
CA PHE A 211 1.31 -0.33 7.56
C PHE A 211 2.51 0.50 7.10
N GLY A 212 2.32 1.78 6.78
CA GLY A 212 3.43 2.71 6.51
C GLY A 212 4.34 2.93 7.71
N GLN A 213 3.77 3.11 8.91
CA GLN A 213 4.53 3.19 10.17
C GLN A 213 5.32 1.88 10.43
N PHE A 214 4.71 0.72 10.17
CA PHE A 214 5.36 -0.59 10.25
C PHE A 214 6.54 -0.71 9.27
N VAL A 215 6.34 -0.44 7.98
CA VAL A 215 7.43 -0.50 6.97
C VAL A 215 8.57 0.44 7.34
N LYS A 216 8.28 1.69 7.72
CA LYS A 216 9.30 2.64 8.19
C LYS A 216 10.04 2.14 9.43
N ALA A 217 9.37 1.46 10.36
CA ALA A 217 10.03 0.87 11.52
C ALA A 217 10.96 -0.31 11.16
N MET A 218 10.62 -1.12 10.16
CA MET A 218 11.43 -2.24 9.68
C MET A 218 12.67 -1.78 8.90
N TRP A 219 12.54 -0.78 8.03
CA TRP A 219 13.60 -0.35 7.10
C TRP A 219 14.40 0.85 7.58
N ASN A 220 13.76 1.81 8.25
CA ASN A 220 14.36 3.07 8.66
C ASN A 220 14.58 3.19 10.18
N GLY A 221 13.98 2.30 10.97
CA GLY A 221 14.16 2.19 12.42
C GLY A 221 15.43 1.42 12.83
N THR A 222 15.77 1.50 14.11
CA THR A 222 16.97 0.84 14.67
C THR A 222 16.66 -0.40 15.50
N SER A 223 15.41 -0.58 15.93
CA SER A 223 15.06 -1.70 16.82
C SER A 223 15.21 -3.04 16.11
N PRO A 224 15.81 -4.07 16.74
CA PRO A 224 15.89 -5.42 16.18
C PRO A 224 14.56 -6.19 16.31
N ILE A 225 13.59 -5.67 17.09
CA ILE A 225 12.25 -6.23 17.25
C ILE A 225 11.20 -5.12 17.03
N PHE A 226 10.18 -5.40 16.23
CA PHE A 226 8.95 -4.62 16.13
C PHE A 226 7.79 -5.35 16.83
N VAL A 227 6.80 -4.60 17.33
CA VAL A 227 5.68 -5.14 18.12
C VAL A 227 4.36 -4.69 17.47
N PRO A 228 3.75 -5.51 16.60
CA PRO A 228 2.72 -5.07 15.65
C PRO A 228 1.31 -4.89 16.25
N VAL A 229 1.20 -4.45 17.51
CA VAL A 229 -0.08 -4.34 18.24
C VAL A 229 -1.07 -3.39 17.56
N GLN A 230 -0.64 -2.19 17.16
CA GLN A 230 -1.53 -1.23 16.49
C GLN A 230 -2.01 -1.76 15.13
N LEU A 231 -1.09 -2.27 14.30
CA LEU A 231 -1.39 -2.84 13.00
C LEU A 231 -2.38 -4.02 13.09
N MET A 232 -2.14 -4.97 14.01
CA MET A 232 -3.05 -6.10 14.24
C MET A 232 -4.43 -5.65 14.76
N ASN A 233 -4.48 -4.65 15.65
CA ASN A 233 -5.73 -4.11 16.16
C ASN A 233 -6.52 -3.31 15.12
N GLU A 234 -5.88 -2.79 14.09
CA GLU A 234 -6.56 -2.18 12.95
C GLU A 234 -7.19 -3.26 12.06
N ILE A 235 -6.41 -4.26 11.60
CA ILE A 235 -6.86 -5.38 10.74
C ILE A 235 -8.08 -6.11 11.35
N ARG A 236 -8.07 -6.30 12.68
CA ARG A 236 -9.15 -6.91 13.47
C ARG A 236 -10.52 -6.25 13.34
N LYS A 237 -10.60 -4.99 12.90
CA LYS A 237 -11.89 -4.31 12.69
C LYS A 237 -12.59 -4.85 11.43
N TYR A 238 -11.82 -5.05 10.35
CA TYR A 238 -12.31 -5.32 9.00
C TYR A 238 -12.72 -6.78 8.78
N ASN A 239 -12.01 -7.75 9.36
CA ASN A 239 -12.37 -9.17 9.30
C ASN A 239 -12.49 -9.77 10.72
N GLU A 240 -13.65 -10.36 11.00
CA GLU A 240 -14.01 -10.89 12.31
C GLU A 240 -13.17 -12.12 12.70
N VAL A 241 -12.69 -12.89 11.71
CA VAL A 241 -11.83 -14.07 11.88
C VAL A 241 -10.57 -13.73 12.70
N PHE A 242 -9.99 -12.54 12.54
CA PHE A 242 -8.77 -12.14 13.25
C PHE A 242 -9.01 -11.53 14.65
N ARG A 243 -10.27 -11.26 15.03
CA ARG A 243 -10.61 -10.71 16.36
C ARG A 243 -10.31 -11.69 17.50
N GLY A 244 -10.41 -12.99 17.20
CA GLY A 244 -10.02 -14.06 18.12
C GLY A 244 -8.52 -14.03 18.48
N HIS A 245 -8.14 -14.88 19.43
CA HIS A 245 -6.74 -15.12 19.79
C HIS A 245 -6.27 -16.53 19.35
N GLY A 246 -7.04 -17.18 18.46
CA GLY A 246 -6.69 -18.45 17.84
C GLY A 246 -5.66 -18.31 16.71
N GLN A 247 -5.21 -19.44 16.20
CA GLN A 247 -4.42 -19.52 14.97
C GLN A 247 -5.33 -19.36 13.74
N GLN A 248 -4.80 -18.78 12.66
CA GLN A 248 -5.53 -18.55 11.40
C GLN A 248 -4.63 -18.82 10.18
N ASP A 249 -5.22 -18.87 8.98
CA ASP A 249 -4.48 -19.08 7.74
C ASP A 249 -3.69 -17.82 7.31
N SER A 250 -2.40 -18.01 7.04
CA SER A 250 -1.49 -16.91 6.67
C SER A 250 -1.83 -16.28 5.31
N MET A 251 -2.45 -17.04 4.40
CA MET A 251 -2.89 -16.56 3.09
C MET A 251 -4.24 -15.84 3.16
N GLU A 252 -5.15 -16.25 4.03
CA GLU A 252 -6.38 -15.47 4.30
C GLU A 252 -6.03 -14.08 4.85
N PHE A 253 -5.11 -14.02 5.81
CA PHE A 253 -4.57 -12.76 6.33
C PHE A 253 -3.89 -11.93 5.23
N LEU A 254 -3.06 -12.56 4.38
CA LEU A 254 -2.38 -11.86 3.28
C LEU A 254 -3.38 -11.20 2.33
N ARG A 255 -4.42 -11.92 1.90
CA ARG A 255 -5.49 -11.38 1.04
C ARG A 255 -6.21 -10.23 1.72
N CYS A 256 -6.66 -10.41 2.96
CA CYS A 256 -7.35 -9.37 3.72
C CYS A 256 -6.53 -8.07 3.83
N VAL A 257 -5.23 -8.15 4.10
CA VAL A 257 -4.35 -6.97 4.13
C VAL A 257 -4.21 -6.33 2.74
N LEU A 258 -4.04 -7.12 1.67
CA LEU A 258 -3.92 -6.60 0.31
C LEU A 258 -5.21 -5.95 -0.20
N ASP A 259 -6.38 -6.56 0.07
CA ASP A 259 -7.69 -6.05 -0.31
C ASP A 259 -8.01 -4.71 0.37
N ILE A 260 -7.72 -4.58 1.67
CA ILE A 260 -7.91 -3.32 2.39
C ILE A 260 -6.93 -2.25 1.86
N LEU A 261 -5.64 -2.59 1.68
CA LEU A 261 -4.66 -1.65 1.12
C LEU A 261 -4.97 -1.25 -0.34
N HIS A 262 -5.64 -2.10 -1.12
CA HIS A 262 -6.11 -1.79 -2.46
C HIS A 262 -7.17 -0.68 -2.47
N GLU A 263 -8.17 -0.78 -1.58
CA GLU A 263 -9.24 0.21 -1.45
C GLU A 263 -8.80 1.49 -0.68
N GLU A 264 -7.82 1.38 0.23
CA GLU A 264 -7.25 2.54 0.94
C GLU A 264 -6.25 3.34 0.12
N LEU A 265 -5.55 2.72 -0.84
CA LEU A 265 -4.45 3.35 -1.58
C LEU A 265 -4.65 3.41 -3.11
N PRO A 266 -5.80 3.88 -3.64
CA PRO A 266 -5.96 4.14 -5.07
C PRO A 266 -5.04 5.28 -5.55
N TYR A 267 -4.55 5.17 -6.78
CA TYR A 267 -3.83 6.27 -7.43
C TYR A 267 -4.78 7.47 -7.69
N PRO A 268 -4.31 8.72 -7.54
CA PRO A 268 -5.11 9.90 -7.85
C PRO A 268 -5.42 9.95 -9.35
N GLN A 269 -6.67 9.67 -9.73
CA GLN A 269 -7.14 9.76 -11.11
C GLN A 269 -7.41 11.21 -11.52
N PHE A 270 -6.33 11.97 -11.78
CA PHE A 270 -6.44 13.25 -12.48
C PHE A 270 -6.73 13.00 -13.97
N MET A 271 -8.01 12.84 -14.29
CA MET A 271 -8.50 13.06 -15.65
C MET A 271 -8.39 14.56 -15.96
N PRO A 272 -7.79 14.99 -17.09
CA PRO A 272 -7.85 16.39 -17.51
C PRO A 272 -9.29 16.74 -17.88
N GLY A 273 -10.01 17.35 -16.94
CA GLY A 273 -11.37 17.85 -17.16
C GLY A 273 -11.37 18.87 -18.30
N LYS A 274 -12.35 18.77 -19.21
CA LYS A 274 -12.54 19.78 -20.27
C LYS A 274 -12.75 21.14 -19.62
N VAL A 275 -11.85 22.09 -19.91
CA VAL A 275 -11.98 23.49 -19.48
C VAL A 275 -13.35 23.99 -19.94
N SER A 276 -14.15 24.52 -19.01
CA SER A 276 -15.44 25.11 -19.33
C SER A 276 -15.26 26.31 -20.25
N LYS A 277 -16.25 26.61 -21.11
CA LYS A 277 -16.22 27.82 -21.97
C LYS A 277 -16.12 29.13 -21.17
N ASN A 278 -16.36 29.08 -19.85
CA ASN A 278 -16.28 30.20 -18.93
C ASN A 278 -14.93 30.30 -18.17
N GLY A 279 -13.97 29.40 -18.44
CA GLY A 279 -12.64 29.40 -17.79
C GLY A 279 -12.59 28.78 -16.39
N GLU A 280 -13.71 28.28 -15.85
CA GLU A 280 -13.74 27.63 -14.54
C GLU A 280 -13.07 26.24 -14.57
N CYS A 281 -12.13 25.99 -13.64
CA CYS A 281 -11.61 24.65 -13.39
C CYS A 281 -12.68 23.77 -12.72
N ILE A 282 -13.35 22.94 -13.53
CA ILE A 282 -14.11 21.80 -13.01
C ILE A 282 -13.11 20.77 -12.47
N TYR A 283 -12.74 20.91 -11.19
CA TYR A 283 -12.05 19.87 -10.43
C TYR A 283 -12.98 18.64 -10.34
N MET A 284 -12.88 17.73 -11.31
CA MET A 284 -13.46 16.40 -11.23
C MET A 284 -12.68 15.54 -10.23
N ASN A 285 -12.75 15.92 -8.95
CA ASN A 285 -12.84 14.90 -7.91
C ASN A 285 -14.02 14.01 -8.32
N GLN A 286 -13.78 12.74 -8.67
CA GLN A 286 -14.89 11.82 -8.91
C GLN A 286 -15.63 11.62 -7.59
N THR A 287 -16.73 12.36 -7.43
CA THR A 287 -17.77 12.05 -6.45
C THR A 287 -18.40 10.74 -6.90
N ILE A 288 -17.77 9.62 -6.54
CA ILE A 288 -18.37 8.29 -6.59
C ILE A 288 -19.47 8.32 -5.54
N SER A 289 -20.65 8.80 -5.96
CA SER A 289 -21.86 8.77 -5.17
C SER A 289 -22.17 7.30 -4.88
N THR A 290 -22.10 6.93 -3.61
CA THR A 290 -22.53 5.63 -3.11
C THR A 290 -24.05 5.54 -3.21
N SER A 291 -24.54 5.32 -4.43
CA SER A 291 -25.95 5.18 -4.74
C SER A 291 -26.51 3.91 -4.08
N THR A 292 -27.11 4.12 -2.91
CA THR A 292 -28.08 3.20 -2.32
C THR A 292 -29.20 2.97 -3.32
N SER A 293 -29.37 1.72 -3.73
CA SER A 293 -30.28 1.36 -4.83
C SER A 293 -31.76 1.43 -4.41
N SER A 294 -32.40 2.57 -4.67
CA SER A 294 -33.84 2.64 -4.92
C SER A 294 -34.09 2.48 -6.42
N ASN A 295 -34.62 1.33 -6.83
CA ASN A 295 -35.03 1.13 -8.22
C ASN A 295 -36.33 1.88 -8.48
N ASN A 296 -36.34 2.73 -9.51
CA ASN A 296 -37.49 2.82 -10.41
C ASN A 296 -37.03 3.29 -11.79
N SER A 297 -37.58 2.68 -12.83
CA SER A 297 -37.19 2.91 -14.23
C SER A 297 -38.42 2.79 -15.12
N HIS A 298 -38.75 3.83 -15.89
CA HIS A 298 -39.70 3.69 -16.99
C HIS A 298 -39.43 4.67 -18.14
N ASN A 299 -38.99 4.08 -19.26
CA ASN A 299 -39.36 4.36 -20.66
C ASN A 299 -38.45 3.45 -21.51
N VAL A 300 -38.88 2.22 -21.88
CA VAL A 300 -39.74 1.88 -23.05
C VAL A 300 -38.91 2.04 -24.35
N CYS A 301 -38.76 1.06 -25.25
CA CYS A 301 -39.62 -0.04 -25.73
C CYS A 301 -39.04 -1.47 -25.45
N GLU A 302 -39.82 -2.48 -25.02
CA GLU A 302 -40.60 -3.49 -25.82
C GLU A 302 -39.75 -4.66 -26.40
N THR A 303 -40.12 -5.95 -26.35
CA THR A 303 -41.37 -6.63 -25.92
C THR A 303 -41.15 -8.06 -25.34
N ILE A 304 -41.79 -8.33 -24.18
CA ILE A 304 -42.56 -9.53 -23.71
C ILE A 304 -42.25 -10.89 -24.39
N SER A 305 -41.85 -11.97 -23.68
CA SER A 305 -42.60 -12.84 -22.74
C SER A 305 -41.65 -13.55 -21.74
N SER A 306 -41.91 -13.68 -20.42
CA SER A 306 -42.85 -14.62 -19.74
C SER A 306 -42.54 -16.11 -20.01
N THR A 307 -42.57 -17.08 -19.06
CA THR A 307 -42.85 -17.15 -17.60
C THR A 307 -42.15 -18.44 -17.07
N SER A 308 -41.90 -18.81 -15.79
CA SER A 308 -42.36 -18.44 -14.44
C SER A 308 -41.23 -18.64 -13.38
N SER A 309 -41.55 -18.63 -12.07
CA SER A 309 -40.58 -18.68 -10.95
C SER A 309 -40.73 -19.90 -10.00
N THR A 310 -39.62 -20.49 -9.55
CA THR A 310 -39.51 -21.01 -8.17
C THR A 310 -38.07 -21.01 -7.62
N THR A 311 -37.97 -20.78 -6.31
CA THR A 311 -36.80 -20.58 -5.45
C THR A 311 -35.69 -21.65 -5.45
N THR A 312 -34.44 -21.19 -5.34
CA THR A 312 -33.40 -21.80 -4.47
C THR A 312 -32.47 -20.71 -3.91
N LYS A 313 -31.78 -21.01 -2.80
CA LYS A 313 -30.94 -20.05 -2.05
C LYS A 313 -29.53 -19.95 -2.67
N THR A 314 -29.00 -18.75 -2.84
CA THR A 314 -27.58 -18.49 -3.18
C THR A 314 -26.95 -17.49 -2.20
N SER A 315 -25.63 -17.55 -2.05
CA SER A 315 -24.86 -16.89 -0.99
C SER A 315 -24.60 -15.40 -1.24
N THR A 316 -24.26 -14.69 -0.16
CA THR A 316 -23.94 -13.25 -0.13
C THR A 316 -22.69 -12.84 -0.94
N THR A 317 -21.92 -13.80 -1.43
CA THR A 317 -20.67 -13.61 -2.21
C THR A 317 -20.89 -12.97 -3.59
N ASP A 318 -21.91 -13.41 -4.33
CA ASP A 318 -22.03 -13.11 -5.78
C ASP A 318 -22.38 -11.65 -6.10
N ARG A 319 -22.86 -10.88 -5.11
CA ARG A 319 -23.19 -9.47 -5.28
C ARG A 319 -21.98 -8.53 -5.25
N ILE A 320 -20.83 -8.98 -4.76
CA ILE A 320 -19.62 -8.12 -4.61
C ILE A 320 -18.84 -8.04 -5.94
N GLN A 321 -18.66 -9.16 -6.65
CA GLN A 321 -17.80 -9.23 -7.84
C GLN A 321 -18.21 -8.32 -9.01
N ARG A 322 -19.50 -7.94 -9.15
CA ARG A 322 -19.97 -7.16 -10.32
C ARG A 322 -19.80 -5.64 -10.22
N ARG A 323 -19.07 -5.13 -9.20
CA ARG A 323 -18.75 -3.69 -9.05
C ARG A 323 -17.25 -3.35 -9.10
N GLN A 324 -16.35 -4.33 -9.20
CA GLN A 324 -14.89 -4.11 -9.22
C GLN A 324 -14.37 -3.67 -10.60
N SER A 325 -14.74 -2.46 -11.03
CA SER A 325 -14.24 -1.84 -12.26
C SER A 325 -13.35 -0.61 -11.97
N THR A 326 -12.21 -0.53 -12.66
CA THR A 326 -11.30 0.64 -12.82
C THR A 326 -10.64 1.31 -11.60
N ARG A 327 -10.55 0.69 -10.41
CA ARG A 327 -9.64 1.18 -9.34
C ARG A 327 -8.21 0.65 -9.49
N ASN A 328 -7.28 1.54 -9.87
CA ASN A 328 -5.83 1.27 -9.86
C ASN A 328 -5.21 1.76 -8.54
N SER A 329 -4.29 0.97 -7.97
CA SER A 329 -3.63 1.16 -6.67
C SER A 329 -2.20 0.66 -6.72
N ILE A 330 -1.37 0.96 -5.71
CA ILE A 330 -0.03 0.36 -5.58
C ILE A 330 -0.10 -1.18 -5.52
N ILE A 331 -1.13 -1.72 -4.85
CA ILE A 331 -1.36 -3.18 -4.73
C ILE A 331 -1.67 -3.81 -6.09
N SER A 332 -2.52 -3.18 -6.91
CA SER A 332 -2.90 -3.68 -8.25
C SER A 332 -1.87 -3.42 -9.36
N GLN A 333 -0.81 -2.66 -9.07
CA GLN A 333 0.38 -2.62 -9.92
C GLN A 333 1.36 -3.74 -9.57
N ILE A 334 1.57 -4.00 -8.27
CA ILE A 334 2.53 -5.01 -7.81
C ILE A 334 2.00 -6.43 -8.00
N PHE A 335 0.81 -6.73 -7.48
CA PHE A 335 0.34 -8.11 -7.28
C PHE A 335 -0.74 -8.57 -8.28
N GLN A 336 -1.44 -7.67 -8.98
CA GLN A 336 -2.54 -8.05 -9.87
C GLN A 336 -2.03 -8.61 -11.21
N GLY A 337 -2.35 -9.88 -11.47
CA GLY A 337 -2.38 -10.47 -12.80
C GLY A 337 -3.80 -10.58 -13.35
N THR A 338 -3.93 -11.04 -14.60
CA THR A 338 -5.22 -11.30 -15.27
C THR A 338 -5.15 -12.63 -16.00
N LEU A 339 -6.25 -13.39 -15.98
CA LEU A 339 -6.35 -14.76 -16.47
C LEU A 339 -7.61 -14.94 -17.31
N GLU A 340 -7.48 -15.49 -18.51
CA GLU A 340 -8.56 -15.95 -19.38
C GLU A 340 -9.00 -17.35 -18.93
N SER A 341 -10.25 -17.46 -18.49
CA SER A 341 -10.98 -18.71 -18.33
C SER A 341 -11.82 -18.95 -19.59
N ARG A 342 -11.53 -20.04 -20.30
CA ARG A 342 -12.18 -20.44 -21.55
C ARG A 342 -12.97 -21.73 -21.34
N ILE A 343 -14.28 -21.70 -21.59
CA ILE A 343 -15.16 -22.87 -21.54
C ILE A 343 -15.71 -23.15 -22.95
N LYS A 344 -15.55 -24.39 -23.42
CA LYS A 344 -15.98 -24.87 -24.73
C LYS A 344 -17.03 -25.97 -24.58
N CYS A 345 -18.24 -25.73 -25.08
CA CYS A 345 -19.29 -26.76 -25.08
C CYS A 345 -18.96 -27.86 -26.10
N LEU A 346 -18.88 -29.12 -25.65
CA LEU A 346 -18.52 -30.23 -26.54
C LEU A 346 -19.66 -30.62 -27.49
N HIS A 347 -20.90 -30.25 -27.19
CA HIS A 347 -22.05 -30.43 -28.07
C HIS A 347 -22.05 -29.38 -29.21
N CYS A 348 -22.40 -28.12 -28.91
CA CYS A 348 -22.59 -27.08 -29.95
C CYS A 348 -21.32 -26.31 -30.36
N LYS A 349 -20.16 -26.68 -29.82
CA LYS A 349 -18.82 -26.11 -30.06
C LYS A 349 -18.66 -24.61 -29.75
N LYS A 350 -19.66 -23.96 -29.15
CA LYS A 350 -19.56 -22.56 -28.69
C LYS A 350 -18.50 -22.44 -27.58
N GLU A 351 -17.67 -21.42 -27.71
CA GLU A 351 -16.72 -21.00 -26.68
C GLU A 351 -17.24 -19.78 -25.93
N TYR A 352 -16.96 -19.75 -24.63
CA TYR A 352 -17.26 -18.71 -23.66
C TYR A 352 -15.93 -18.27 -23.03
N LEU A 353 -15.71 -16.95 -22.95
CA LEU A 353 -14.49 -16.35 -22.40
C LEU A 353 -14.86 -15.46 -21.22
N LYS A 354 -14.13 -15.58 -20.13
CA LYS A 354 -14.19 -14.67 -18.98
C LYS A 354 -12.77 -14.33 -18.56
N GLU A 355 -12.43 -13.05 -18.50
CA GLU A 355 -11.20 -12.61 -17.84
C GLU A 355 -11.46 -12.36 -16.35
N GLU A 356 -10.54 -12.80 -15.51
CA GLU A 356 -10.56 -12.64 -14.06
C GLU A 356 -9.23 -12.08 -13.58
N ASN A 357 -9.27 -11.07 -12.70
CA ASN A 357 -8.08 -10.55 -12.05
C ASN A 357 -7.72 -11.44 -10.85
N PHE A 358 -6.42 -11.70 -10.66
CA PHE A 358 -5.91 -12.48 -9.54
C PHE A 358 -4.78 -11.73 -8.82
N TYR A 359 -4.73 -11.85 -7.50
CA TYR A 359 -3.61 -11.38 -6.66
C TYR A 359 -2.70 -12.53 -6.20
N ASP A 360 -3.16 -13.77 -6.38
CA ASP A 360 -2.40 -15.00 -6.15
C ASP A 360 -2.91 -16.15 -7.02
N LEU A 361 -2.07 -17.17 -7.23
CA LEU A 361 -2.48 -18.43 -7.85
C LEU A 361 -2.57 -19.54 -6.78
N GLN A 362 -3.76 -20.14 -6.64
CA GLN A 362 -4.01 -21.23 -5.70
C GLN A 362 -3.81 -22.61 -6.34
N ILE A 363 -2.59 -23.10 -6.32
CA ILE A 363 -2.14 -24.27 -7.09
C ILE A 363 -2.36 -25.59 -6.31
N GLN A 364 -2.89 -26.61 -6.97
CA GLN A 364 -3.09 -27.95 -6.38
C GLN A 364 -1.79 -28.78 -6.40
N ILE A 365 -1.55 -29.57 -5.34
CA ILE A 365 -0.42 -30.51 -5.29
C ILE A 365 -0.86 -31.87 -5.83
N ASP A 366 -0.75 -32.05 -7.14
CA ASP A 366 -1.15 -33.28 -7.84
C ASP A 366 -0.06 -34.36 -7.84
N LYS A 367 -0.28 -35.43 -7.06
CA LYS A 367 0.52 -36.66 -7.13
C LYS A 367 0.23 -37.53 -8.37
N LYS A 368 -0.82 -37.21 -9.14
CA LYS A 368 -1.41 -38.08 -10.17
C LYS A 368 -1.06 -37.68 -11.61
N PHE A 369 0.17 -37.21 -11.87
CA PHE A 369 0.60 -36.81 -13.22
C PHE A 369 0.86 -38.00 -14.17
N LYS A 370 -0.21 -38.74 -14.50
CA LYS A 370 -0.27 -39.60 -15.67
C LYS A 370 -0.37 -38.71 -16.92
N LEU A 371 0.78 -38.43 -17.53
CA LEU A 371 0.84 -37.90 -18.89
C LEU A 371 0.10 -38.89 -19.81
N LYS A 372 -1.09 -38.51 -20.29
CA LYS A 372 -1.71 -39.14 -21.46
C LYS A 372 -0.92 -38.69 -22.67
N SER A 373 0.02 -39.52 -23.10
CA SER A 373 0.89 -39.27 -24.25
C SER A 373 0.12 -39.36 -25.57
N SER A 374 -0.54 -38.26 -26.00
CA SER A 374 -0.89 -38.01 -27.41
C SER A 374 -1.47 -36.60 -27.67
N GLU A 375 -0.66 -35.56 -27.56
CA GLU A 375 -0.69 -34.45 -28.54
C GLU A 375 0.76 -34.20 -28.95
N LYS A 376 1.06 -34.23 -30.25
CA LYS A 376 2.44 -34.18 -30.77
C LYS A 376 2.84 -32.75 -31.10
N PHE A 377 3.94 -32.28 -30.49
CA PHE A 377 4.83 -31.35 -31.19
C PHE A 377 5.80 -32.15 -32.06
N PRO A 378 6.22 -31.64 -33.23
CA PRO A 378 6.99 -32.41 -34.20
C PRO A 378 8.50 -32.32 -33.95
N GLU A 379 9.14 -33.44 -33.68
CA GLU A 379 10.57 -33.59 -33.94
C GLU A 379 10.91 -35.06 -34.26
N ASN A 380 11.86 -35.29 -35.17
CA ASN A 380 12.21 -36.61 -35.68
C ASN A 380 13.44 -37.16 -34.97
N LEU A 381 13.33 -38.32 -34.32
CA LEU A 381 14.38 -39.34 -34.39
C LEU A 381 13.83 -40.74 -34.09
N SER A 382 14.51 -41.76 -34.58
CA SER A 382 14.11 -43.16 -34.53
C SER A 382 14.94 -43.98 -33.53
N SER A 383 14.30 -44.96 -32.88
CA SER A 383 14.87 -46.29 -32.61
C SER A 383 13.85 -47.17 -31.89
N SER A 384 14.10 -48.48 -31.88
CA SER A 384 13.17 -49.54 -31.50
C SER A 384 13.54 -50.21 -30.18
N SER A 385 12.53 -50.74 -29.47
CA SER A 385 12.51 -52.13 -28.97
C SER A 385 11.19 -52.44 -28.28
N SER A 386 10.91 -53.72 -28.07
CA SER A 386 9.61 -54.26 -27.66
C SER A 386 9.74 -55.28 -26.52
N SER A 387 8.74 -55.32 -25.64
CA SER A 387 8.39 -56.53 -24.87
C SER A 387 6.99 -56.41 -24.27
N SER A 388 6.20 -57.48 -24.36
CA SER A 388 4.84 -57.57 -23.82
C SER A 388 4.83 -58.20 -22.43
N GLY A 389 3.87 -57.84 -21.58
CA GLY A 389 3.63 -58.47 -20.28
C GLY A 389 2.17 -58.33 -19.85
N SER A 390 1.53 -59.43 -19.45
CA SER A 390 0.11 -59.45 -19.09
C SER A 390 -0.14 -59.10 -17.62
N GLY A 391 -1.40 -58.81 -17.28
CA GLY A 391 -1.77 -58.15 -16.02
C GLY A 391 -1.82 -59.04 -14.77
N SER A 392 -1.76 -58.39 -13.61
CA SER A 392 -2.21 -58.95 -12.32
C SER A 392 -2.86 -57.84 -11.48
N VAL A 393 -3.96 -58.19 -10.81
CA VAL A 393 -4.81 -57.24 -10.05
C VAL A 393 -4.25 -56.85 -8.67
N MET A 394 -3.06 -57.35 -8.29
CA MET A 394 -2.41 -57.05 -7.01
C MET A 394 -1.76 -55.65 -6.91
N GLY A 395 -1.64 -54.90 -8.01
CA GLY A 395 -0.97 -53.58 -8.01
C GLY A 395 -1.64 -52.50 -7.15
N SER A 396 -2.91 -52.67 -6.80
CA SER A 396 -3.74 -51.62 -6.16
C SER A 396 -3.32 -51.24 -4.73
N LEU A 397 -2.70 -52.14 -3.97
CA LEU A 397 -2.19 -51.85 -2.62
C LEU A 397 -0.74 -51.34 -2.64
N ALA A 398 0.10 -51.91 -3.51
CA ALA A 398 1.48 -51.43 -3.72
C ALA A 398 1.52 -49.98 -4.25
N GLY A 399 0.53 -49.58 -5.05
CA GLY A 399 0.36 -48.18 -5.49
C GLY A 399 -0.08 -47.21 -4.38
N TRP A 400 -0.68 -47.70 -3.29
CA TRP A 400 -1.11 -46.87 -2.16
C TRP A 400 0.02 -46.65 -1.16
N LEU A 401 0.86 -47.69 -0.94
CA LEU A 401 2.16 -47.63 -0.27
C LEU A 401 3.30 -47.17 -1.24
N GLY A 402 2.96 -46.40 -2.27
CA GLY A 402 3.76 -46.24 -3.49
C GLY A 402 5.15 -45.62 -3.32
N MET A 403 6.16 -46.47 -3.09
CA MET A 403 7.59 -46.14 -3.08
C MET A 403 8.16 -45.87 -4.49
N ASN A 404 7.47 -45.08 -5.31
CA ASN A 404 7.97 -44.55 -6.58
C ASN A 404 8.12 -43.02 -6.44
N SER A 405 9.27 -42.60 -5.93
CA SER A 405 9.58 -41.20 -5.57
C SER A 405 9.83 -40.33 -6.82
N ARG A 406 8.77 -40.05 -7.59
CA ARG A 406 8.80 -38.99 -8.61
C ARG A 406 8.76 -37.64 -7.91
N VAL A 407 9.84 -36.88 -8.01
CA VAL A 407 9.92 -35.49 -7.53
C VAL A 407 8.80 -34.67 -8.18
N VAL A 408 7.95 -34.05 -7.35
CA VAL A 408 6.89 -33.13 -7.78
C VAL A 408 7.50 -31.75 -7.94
N ARG A 409 7.43 -31.14 -9.13
CA ARG A 409 7.95 -29.79 -9.39
C ARG A 409 6.82 -28.77 -9.41
N LEU A 410 7.12 -27.52 -9.04
CA LEU A 410 6.18 -26.40 -9.16
C LEU A 410 5.65 -26.26 -10.60
N GLN A 411 6.52 -26.49 -11.59
CA GLN A 411 6.17 -26.48 -13.01
C GLN A 411 5.18 -27.59 -13.39
N ASP A 412 5.20 -28.76 -12.74
CA ASP A 412 4.21 -29.83 -12.97
C ASP A 412 2.83 -29.38 -12.45
N CYS A 413 2.79 -28.76 -11.26
CA CYS A 413 1.57 -28.26 -10.65
C CYS A 413 0.96 -27.07 -11.41
N LEU A 414 1.80 -26.14 -11.91
CA LEU A 414 1.37 -25.07 -12.82
C LEU A 414 0.86 -25.61 -14.16
N SER A 415 1.47 -26.68 -14.68
CA SER A 415 0.99 -27.37 -15.89
C SER A 415 -0.37 -28.05 -15.67
N SER A 416 -0.61 -28.59 -14.48
CA SER A 416 -1.93 -29.12 -14.08
C SER A 416 -2.98 -28.01 -14.03
N PHE A 417 -2.65 -26.87 -13.42
CA PHE A 417 -3.54 -25.70 -13.31
C PHE A 417 -3.95 -25.09 -14.66
N CYS A 418 -3.07 -25.13 -15.67
CA CYS A 418 -3.35 -24.67 -17.04
C CYS A 418 -3.76 -25.80 -18.02
N ALA A 419 -4.02 -27.01 -17.52
CA ALA A 419 -4.48 -28.14 -18.33
C ALA A 419 -5.90 -27.92 -18.89
N ILE A 420 -6.36 -28.84 -19.75
CA ILE A 420 -7.76 -28.91 -20.14
C ILE A 420 -8.51 -29.80 -19.14
N GLU A 421 -9.40 -29.18 -18.39
CA GLU A 421 -10.35 -29.83 -17.49
C GLU A 421 -11.60 -30.24 -18.30
N ASN A 422 -12.06 -31.49 -18.15
CA ASN A 422 -13.27 -31.98 -18.82
C ASN A 422 -14.42 -31.97 -17.79
N LEU A 423 -15.26 -30.95 -17.86
CA LEU A 423 -16.45 -30.73 -17.04
C LEU A 423 -17.53 -31.73 -17.50
N THR A 424 -17.69 -32.81 -16.75
CA THR A 424 -18.55 -33.96 -17.11
C THR A 424 -19.21 -34.56 -15.87
N GLY A 425 -20.21 -35.43 -16.04
CA GLY A 425 -20.92 -36.05 -14.92
C GLY A 425 -21.70 -35.02 -14.09
N GLU A 426 -21.29 -34.84 -12.82
CA GLU A 426 -21.85 -33.84 -11.90
C GLU A 426 -21.31 -32.43 -12.18
N ASP A 427 -20.09 -32.29 -12.71
CA ASP A 427 -19.42 -31.01 -13.01
C ASP A 427 -19.90 -30.34 -14.32
N LYS A 428 -20.98 -30.85 -14.95
CA LYS A 428 -21.45 -30.36 -16.25
C LYS A 428 -21.81 -28.87 -16.23
N TYR A 429 -21.43 -28.16 -17.28
CA TYR A 429 -21.67 -26.73 -17.41
C TYR A 429 -22.97 -26.46 -18.20
N ARG A 430 -23.80 -25.50 -17.75
CA ARG A 430 -25.00 -25.08 -18.47
C ARG A 430 -24.59 -24.18 -19.64
N CYS A 431 -24.69 -24.70 -20.86
CA CYS A 431 -24.31 -23.97 -22.07
C CYS A 431 -25.49 -23.13 -22.57
N ASP A 432 -25.41 -21.79 -22.53
CA ASP A 432 -26.50 -20.89 -22.95
C ASP A 432 -27.05 -21.20 -24.35
N LYS A 433 -26.18 -21.54 -25.33
CA LYS A 433 -26.62 -21.88 -26.71
C LYS A 433 -27.42 -23.21 -26.78
N CYS A 434 -27.37 -24.04 -25.75
CA CYS A 434 -28.09 -25.31 -25.66
C CYS A 434 -29.13 -25.33 -24.53
N GLU A 435 -29.19 -24.25 -23.73
CA GLU A 435 -30.01 -24.04 -22.53
C GLU A 435 -29.91 -25.15 -21.45
N SER A 436 -28.96 -26.08 -21.59
CA SER A 436 -28.90 -27.37 -20.88
C SER A 436 -27.50 -27.69 -20.35
N LEU A 437 -27.42 -28.61 -19.38
CA LEU A 437 -26.16 -29.12 -18.83
C LEU A 437 -25.44 -30.02 -19.84
N ASN A 438 -24.27 -29.58 -20.31
CA ASN A 438 -23.49 -30.24 -21.35
C ASN A 438 -22.08 -30.57 -20.86
N ASP A 439 -21.51 -31.63 -21.40
CA ASP A 439 -20.08 -31.91 -21.25
C ASP A 439 -19.27 -30.79 -21.92
N CYS A 440 -18.33 -30.20 -21.17
CA CYS A 440 -17.58 -29.02 -21.59
C CYS A 440 -16.07 -29.18 -21.32
N GLN A 441 -15.25 -28.44 -22.05
CA GLN A 441 -13.82 -28.32 -21.77
C GLN A 441 -13.50 -26.94 -21.23
N LYS A 442 -12.85 -26.88 -20.06
CA LYS A 442 -12.40 -25.65 -19.41
C LYS A 442 -10.87 -25.58 -19.46
N ARG A 443 -10.32 -24.40 -19.75
CA ARG A 443 -8.88 -24.13 -19.78
C ARG A 443 -8.60 -22.74 -19.19
N LEU A 444 -7.51 -22.62 -18.43
CA LEU A 444 -7.03 -21.38 -17.83
C LEU A 444 -5.74 -20.91 -18.52
N ARG A 445 -5.63 -19.62 -18.85
CA ARG A 445 -4.42 -19.01 -19.45
C ARG A 445 -4.16 -17.61 -18.90
N ILE A 446 -2.94 -17.33 -18.47
CA ILE A 446 -2.57 -16.01 -17.94
C ILE A 446 -2.47 -15.00 -19.10
N THR A 447 -3.25 -13.92 -19.09
CA THR A 447 -3.19 -12.83 -20.09
C THR A 447 -2.29 -11.68 -19.63
N ARG A 448 -2.25 -11.39 -18.32
CA ARG A 448 -1.34 -10.40 -17.72
C ARG A 448 -0.59 -10.99 -16.53
N LEU A 449 0.74 -10.90 -16.57
CA LEU A 449 1.63 -11.35 -15.50
C LEU A 449 1.94 -10.21 -14.50
N PRO A 450 1.74 -10.41 -13.18
CA PRO A 450 1.96 -9.39 -12.15
C PRO A 450 3.46 -9.10 -11.95
N GLU A 451 3.82 -7.91 -11.49
CA GLU A 451 5.20 -7.58 -11.14
C GLU A 451 5.72 -8.42 -9.94
N THR A 452 4.82 -8.95 -9.12
CA THR A 452 5.09 -9.89 -8.04
C THR A 452 4.02 -10.97 -8.01
N LEU A 453 4.45 -12.21 -8.25
CA LEU A 453 3.60 -13.38 -8.37
C LEU A 453 3.57 -14.14 -7.03
N CYS A 454 2.41 -14.14 -6.38
CA CYS A 454 2.12 -14.96 -5.21
C CYS A 454 1.55 -16.31 -5.64
N ILE A 455 2.10 -17.42 -5.15
CA ILE A 455 1.58 -18.77 -5.39
C ILE A 455 1.31 -19.44 -4.04
N GLN A 456 0.04 -19.73 -3.74
CA GLN A 456 -0.35 -20.59 -2.62
C GLN A 456 -0.38 -22.04 -3.09
N LEU A 457 0.35 -22.94 -2.41
CA LEU A 457 0.20 -24.38 -2.62
C LEU A 457 -0.92 -24.89 -1.69
N LYS A 458 -1.99 -25.47 -2.26
CA LYS A 458 -3.14 -26.02 -1.51
C LYS A 458 -2.74 -27.26 -0.71
N ARG A 459 -2.11 -27.05 0.45
CA ARG A 459 -1.63 -28.10 1.36
C ARG A 459 -2.71 -28.68 2.28
N PHE A 460 -3.89 -28.10 2.37
CA PHE A 460 -4.96 -28.59 3.24
C PHE A 460 -6.07 -29.24 2.40
N ARG A 461 -6.45 -30.46 2.76
CA ARG A 461 -7.60 -31.19 2.19
C ARG A 461 -8.67 -31.32 3.25
N TYR A 462 -9.91 -31.06 2.83
CA TYR A 462 -11.12 -31.26 3.63
C TYR A 462 -11.94 -32.34 2.92
N GLU A 463 -12.06 -33.50 3.55
CA GLU A 463 -12.84 -34.64 3.07
C GLU A 463 -13.93 -34.93 4.12
N SER A 464 -15.07 -35.50 3.72
CA SER A 464 -16.33 -35.43 4.51
C SER A 464 -16.28 -36.03 5.93
N CYS A 465 -15.24 -36.81 6.24
CA CYS A 465 -15.02 -37.43 7.55
C CYS A 465 -13.62 -37.17 8.15
N PHE A 466 -12.68 -36.51 7.44
CA PHE A 466 -11.38 -36.13 7.97
C PHE A 466 -10.74 -34.97 7.18
N SER A 467 -9.85 -34.22 7.84
CA SER A 467 -9.10 -33.13 7.22
C SER A 467 -7.59 -33.39 7.36
N SER A 468 -6.78 -33.16 6.32
CA SER A 468 -5.36 -33.56 6.30
C SER A 468 -4.43 -32.53 5.68
N LYS A 469 -3.14 -32.55 6.09
CA LYS A 469 -2.06 -31.75 5.50
C LYS A 469 -1.24 -32.58 4.50
N ILE A 470 -1.04 -32.03 3.30
CA ILE A 470 -0.11 -32.56 2.29
C ILE A 470 1.32 -32.15 2.65
N ALA A 471 2.04 -33.02 3.36
CA ALA A 471 3.47 -32.89 3.69
C ALA A 471 4.41 -33.28 2.51
N THR A 472 3.92 -33.28 1.27
CA THR A 472 4.74 -33.60 0.10
C THR A 472 5.59 -32.40 -0.28
N HIS A 473 6.92 -32.55 -0.24
CA HIS A 473 7.84 -31.54 -0.79
C HIS A 473 7.54 -31.31 -2.27
N VAL A 474 7.60 -30.05 -2.69
CA VAL A 474 7.44 -29.62 -4.07
C VAL A 474 8.70 -28.86 -4.42
N GLN A 475 9.44 -29.32 -5.42
CA GLN A 475 10.64 -28.65 -5.90
C GLN A 475 10.25 -27.37 -6.63
N PHE A 476 10.58 -26.21 -6.06
CA PHE A 476 10.41 -24.90 -6.67
C PHE A 476 11.77 -24.33 -7.12
N PRO A 477 11.84 -23.62 -8.25
CA PRO A 477 13.05 -22.91 -8.66
C PRO A 477 13.32 -21.70 -7.76
N MET A 478 14.58 -21.49 -7.36
CA MET A 478 15.00 -20.28 -6.63
C MET A 478 15.10 -19.07 -7.57
N GLU A 479 15.50 -19.30 -8.83
CA GLU A 479 15.68 -18.30 -9.88
C GLU A 479 15.17 -18.84 -11.22
N ASP A 480 14.88 -17.94 -12.18
CA ASP A 480 14.47 -18.25 -13.56
C ASP A 480 13.21 -19.15 -13.69
N LEU A 481 12.20 -18.93 -12.84
CA LEU A 481 10.84 -19.46 -13.07
C LEU A 481 10.24 -18.80 -14.31
N ASP A 482 10.27 -19.47 -15.47
CA ASP A 482 9.59 -19.00 -16.67
C ASP A 482 8.10 -19.35 -16.65
N MET A 483 7.26 -18.30 -16.68
CA MET A 483 5.80 -18.43 -16.72
C MET A 483 5.24 -18.50 -18.16
N ARG A 484 6.05 -18.31 -19.20
CA ARG A 484 5.61 -18.29 -20.61
C ARG A 484 4.78 -19.52 -21.03
N PRO A 485 5.07 -20.77 -20.59
CA PRO A 485 4.25 -21.94 -20.93
C PRO A 485 2.78 -21.88 -20.47
N TYR A 486 2.47 -21.03 -19.48
CA TYR A 486 1.15 -20.86 -18.85
C TYR A 486 0.39 -19.62 -19.35
N CYS A 487 1.08 -18.72 -20.04
CA CYS A 487 0.49 -17.52 -20.65
C CYS A 487 -0.36 -17.86 -21.88
N LYS A 488 -1.25 -16.93 -22.24
CA LYS A 488 -1.84 -16.84 -23.59
C LYS A 488 -0.74 -16.35 -24.55
N ASP A 489 -0.63 -16.96 -25.73
CA ASP A 489 0.19 -16.38 -26.80
C ASP A 489 -0.55 -15.20 -27.41
N LEU A 490 0.10 -14.04 -27.39
CA LEU A 490 -0.41 -12.75 -27.86
C LEU A 490 0.44 -12.16 -29.00
N SER A 491 1.47 -12.89 -29.47
CA SER A 491 2.37 -12.46 -30.55
C SER A 491 1.65 -12.15 -31.87
N ASN A 492 0.45 -12.71 -32.06
CA ASN A 492 -0.37 -12.57 -33.26
C ASN A 492 -1.56 -11.61 -33.11
N GLU A 493 -1.84 -11.06 -31.92
CA GLU A 493 -2.91 -10.08 -31.72
C GLU A 493 -2.42 -8.68 -32.06
N LYS A 494 -2.88 -8.12 -33.19
CA LYS A 494 -2.50 -6.77 -33.66
C LYS A 494 -3.14 -5.67 -32.78
N GLY A 495 -2.56 -5.38 -31.61
CA GLY A 495 -3.03 -4.29 -30.74
C GLY A 495 -2.05 -3.88 -29.62
N ASN A 496 -1.76 -2.58 -29.54
CA ASN A 496 -0.96 -1.84 -28.55
C ASN A 496 0.50 -2.32 -28.28
N PRO A 497 1.53 -1.57 -28.74
CA PRO A 497 2.94 -1.81 -28.42
C PRO A 497 3.30 -1.86 -26.91
N GLU A 498 2.60 -1.12 -26.04
CA GLU A 498 2.89 -1.15 -24.58
C GLU A 498 2.74 -2.56 -23.97
N LEU A 499 1.84 -3.36 -24.55
CA LEU A 499 1.59 -4.72 -24.10
C LEU A 499 2.75 -5.64 -24.47
N ALA A 500 3.38 -5.45 -25.63
CA ALA A 500 4.42 -6.33 -26.17
C ALA A 500 5.65 -6.42 -25.26
N ASP A 501 6.20 -5.30 -24.80
CA ASP A 501 7.34 -5.29 -23.87
C ASP A 501 6.97 -5.87 -22.50
N THR A 502 5.74 -5.63 -22.04
CA THR A 502 5.24 -6.18 -20.77
C THR A 502 5.05 -7.70 -20.84
N LEU A 503 4.80 -8.26 -22.03
CA LEU A 503 4.68 -9.69 -22.33
C LEU A 503 6.03 -10.38 -22.57
N ASN A 504 7.09 -9.62 -22.89
CA ASN A 504 8.43 -10.17 -23.10
C ASN A 504 9.07 -10.70 -21.80
N ILE A 505 8.77 -10.10 -20.64
CA ILE A 505 9.32 -10.51 -19.34
C ILE A 505 8.39 -11.51 -18.63
N THR A 506 8.64 -12.80 -18.85
CA THR A 506 7.92 -13.94 -18.25
C THR A 506 8.68 -14.66 -17.13
N LYS A 507 9.95 -14.33 -16.92
CA LYS A 507 10.83 -14.96 -15.92
C LYS A 507 10.73 -14.29 -14.56
N TYR A 508 10.82 -15.09 -13.50
CA TYR A 508 10.78 -14.65 -12.11
C TYR A 508 11.87 -15.28 -11.25
N ASP A 509 12.31 -14.54 -10.23
CA ASP A 509 13.17 -15.03 -9.16
C ASP A 509 12.41 -15.04 -7.81
N LEU A 510 12.72 -16.02 -6.96
CA LEU A 510 12.10 -16.16 -5.64
C LEU A 510 12.77 -15.18 -4.68
N TYR A 511 11.98 -14.35 -4.01
CA TYR A 511 12.48 -13.54 -2.89
C TYR A 511 11.87 -13.90 -1.55
N GLY A 512 10.70 -14.56 -1.51
CA GLY A 512 10.02 -14.89 -0.25
C GLY A 512 9.32 -16.24 -0.28
N LEU A 513 9.25 -16.89 0.88
CA LEU A 513 8.57 -18.15 1.10
C LEU A 513 7.97 -18.16 2.52
N ILE A 514 6.72 -18.58 2.65
CA ILE A 514 6.10 -18.92 3.94
C ILE A 514 6.05 -20.44 4.07
N HIS A 515 6.50 -20.95 5.21
CA HIS A 515 6.50 -22.37 5.58
C HIS A 515 5.56 -22.57 6.77
N HIS A 516 4.68 -23.57 6.68
CA HIS A 516 3.81 -23.98 7.79
C HIS A 516 4.29 -25.30 8.42
N ARG A 517 4.87 -25.22 9.62
CA ARG A 517 5.22 -26.39 10.45
C ARG A 517 3.99 -26.80 11.27
N GLY A 518 3.70 -28.10 11.39
CA GLY A 518 2.52 -28.61 12.11
C GLY A 518 1.41 -29.16 11.20
N VAL A 519 0.19 -29.24 11.74
CA VAL A 519 -1.00 -29.92 11.16
C VAL A 519 -2.15 -28.94 10.92
N LEU A 520 -3.24 -29.40 10.31
CA LEU A 520 -4.36 -28.55 9.89
C LEU A 520 -5.07 -27.83 11.05
N GLY A 521 -5.19 -28.48 12.21
CA GLY A 521 -5.80 -27.90 13.41
C GLY A 521 -4.81 -27.22 14.37
N GLY A 522 -3.54 -27.05 13.99
CA GLY A 522 -2.53 -26.42 14.85
C GLY A 522 -1.12 -26.49 14.29
N GLY A 523 -0.43 -25.35 14.26
CA GLY A 523 0.92 -25.25 13.72
C GLY A 523 1.58 -23.89 13.97
N HIS A 524 2.58 -23.58 13.14
CA HIS A 524 3.41 -22.39 13.24
C HIS A 524 3.89 -21.94 11.85
N TYR A 525 3.81 -20.64 11.59
CA TYR A 525 4.20 -20.05 10.31
C TYR A 525 5.53 -19.30 10.44
N ILE A 526 6.45 -19.56 9.52
CA ILE A 526 7.78 -18.96 9.48
C ILE A 526 8.01 -18.41 8.06
N ALA A 527 8.51 -17.18 7.96
CA ALA A 527 8.91 -16.59 6.69
C ALA A 527 10.41 -16.82 6.42
N TYR A 528 10.74 -17.00 5.15
CA TYR A 528 12.11 -17.08 4.65
C TYR A 528 12.23 -16.11 3.49
N VAL A 529 13.13 -15.13 3.58
CA VAL A 529 13.15 -14.01 2.63
C VAL A 529 14.58 -13.60 2.26
N LYS A 530 14.82 -13.36 0.96
CA LYS A 530 16.06 -12.83 0.39
C LYS A 530 16.03 -11.30 0.59
N ASN A 531 16.92 -10.77 1.42
CA ASN A 531 16.96 -9.33 1.70
C ASN A 531 17.40 -8.58 0.41
N PRO A 532 16.70 -7.51 0.00
CA PRO A 532 16.95 -6.83 -1.26
C PRO A 532 18.28 -6.06 -1.31
N ILE A 533 18.92 -5.78 -0.17
CA ILE A 533 20.17 -5.02 -0.07
C ILE A 533 21.38 -5.96 -0.16
N ASP A 534 21.53 -6.88 0.81
CA ASP A 534 22.70 -7.77 0.91
C ASP A 534 22.57 -9.08 0.10
N LYS A 535 21.40 -9.31 -0.50
CA LYS A 535 21.01 -10.50 -1.30
C LYS A 535 21.04 -11.83 -0.54
N ASN A 536 21.19 -11.82 0.79
CA ASN A 536 21.21 -13.03 1.62
C ASN A 536 19.80 -13.48 2.03
N TRP A 537 19.64 -14.78 2.27
CA TRP A 537 18.40 -15.34 2.82
C TRP A 537 18.38 -15.32 4.34
N TYR A 538 17.24 -14.94 4.90
CA TYR A 538 16.97 -14.92 6.34
C TYR A 538 15.67 -15.66 6.66
N GLU A 539 15.73 -16.55 7.65
CA GLU A 539 14.57 -17.11 8.36
C GLU A 539 14.11 -16.09 9.40
N TYR A 540 12.80 -15.81 9.42
CA TYR A 540 12.11 -14.94 10.37
C TYR A 540 11.10 -15.78 11.15
N ASP A 541 11.54 -16.27 12.31
CA ASP A 541 10.75 -17.07 13.26
C ASP A 541 10.34 -16.16 14.42
N ASP A 542 9.22 -15.44 14.22
CA ASP A 542 8.76 -14.32 15.05
C ASP A 542 9.88 -13.31 15.37
N THR A 543 10.40 -13.27 16.60
CA THR A 543 11.47 -12.32 17.00
C THR A 543 12.87 -12.75 16.55
N PHE A 544 13.05 -14.01 16.15
CA PHE A 544 14.35 -14.56 15.77
C PHE A 544 14.57 -14.43 14.26
N VAL A 545 15.59 -13.65 13.89
CA VAL A 545 16.07 -13.53 12.50
C VAL A 545 17.39 -14.29 12.37
N THR A 546 17.49 -15.19 11.39
CA THR A 546 18.62 -16.12 11.24
C THR A 546 19.02 -16.26 9.77
N ARG A 547 20.26 -15.96 9.40
CA ARG A 547 20.77 -16.16 8.03
C ARG A 547 20.75 -17.66 7.64
N LYS A 548 20.36 -17.98 6.41
CA LYS A 548 20.29 -19.34 5.84
C LYS A 548 21.02 -19.45 4.50
N SER A 549 21.30 -20.68 4.06
CA SER A 549 21.76 -20.95 2.69
C SER A 549 20.59 -21.22 1.75
N GLU A 550 20.75 -20.98 0.45
CA GLU A 550 19.72 -21.30 -0.56
C GLU A 550 19.42 -22.82 -0.63
N ALA A 551 20.42 -23.64 -0.29
CA ALA A 551 20.28 -25.08 -0.13
C ALA A 551 19.32 -25.45 1.02
N ASP A 552 19.25 -24.64 2.10
CA ASP A 552 18.27 -24.84 3.16
C ASP A 552 16.86 -24.44 2.71
N ILE A 553 16.73 -23.31 2.01
CA ILE A 553 15.43 -22.78 1.57
C ILE A 553 14.76 -23.75 0.59
N SER A 554 15.49 -24.24 -0.42
CA SER A 554 14.99 -25.17 -1.43
C SER A 554 14.47 -26.52 -0.87
N ARG A 555 14.82 -26.89 0.37
CA ARG A 555 14.35 -28.09 1.06
C ARG A 555 13.02 -27.92 1.82
N LEU A 556 12.48 -26.71 1.92
CA LEU A 556 11.33 -26.41 2.78
C LEU A 556 9.96 -26.84 2.19
N GLU A 557 9.00 -27.13 3.07
CA GLU A 557 7.58 -27.28 2.68
C GLU A 557 6.94 -25.90 2.41
N ALA A 558 7.20 -25.34 1.22
CA ALA A 558 6.59 -24.09 0.77
C ALA A 558 5.06 -24.12 0.89
N PHE A 559 4.47 -23.19 1.63
CA PHE A 559 3.02 -22.99 1.72
C PHE A 559 2.58 -21.83 0.81
N VAL A 560 3.29 -20.70 0.87
CA VAL A 560 3.19 -19.61 -0.11
C VAL A 560 4.57 -19.28 -0.65
N LEU A 561 4.69 -19.07 -1.96
CA LEU A 561 5.88 -18.63 -2.68
C LEU A 561 5.66 -17.21 -3.20
N PHE A 562 6.68 -16.36 -3.07
CA PHE A 562 6.67 -14.97 -3.52
C PHE A 562 7.81 -14.74 -4.53
N TYR A 563 7.42 -14.52 -5.77
CA TYR A 563 8.30 -14.37 -6.93
C TYR A 563 8.23 -12.93 -7.45
N HIS A 564 9.35 -12.31 -7.82
CA HIS A 564 9.36 -11.02 -8.55
C HIS A 564 9.85 -11.20 -9.98
N LYS A 565 9.42 -10.35 -10.92
CA LYS A 565 9.91 -10.41 -12.31
C LYS A 565 11.43 -10.19 -12.37
N LYS A 566 12.13 -10.97 -13.22
CA LYS A 566 13.57 -10.88 -13.47
C LYS A 566 13.84 -9.86 -14.58
N GLY A 567 14.44 -8.73 -14.23
CA GLY A 567 14.59 -7.56 -15.11
C GLY A 567 16.05 -7.18 -15.39
N SER A 568 16.88 -8.12 -15.84
CA SER A 568 18.34 -7.93 -15.95
C SER A 568 18.79 -6.73 -16.80
N GLU A 569 18.05 -6.35 -17.85
CA GLU A 569 18.29 -5.11 -18.59
C GLU A 569 17.94 -3.87 -17.74
N LYS A 570 16.81 -3.91 -17.03
CA LYS A 570 16.33 -2.83 -16.16
C LYS A 570 17.30 -2.58 -15.01
N ASP A 571 17.95 -3.61 -14.47
CA ASP A 571 18.93 -3.44 -13.39
C ASP A 571 20.22 -2.73 -13.88
N ARG A 572 20.61 -2.94 -15.14
CA ARG A 572 21.69 -2.17 -15.79
C ARG A 572 21.26 -0.72 -16.03
N GLU A 573 20.07 -0.52 -16.59
CA GLU A 573 19.47 0.82 -16.82
C GLU A 573 19.35 1.63 -15.51
N ARG A 574 18.86 1.00 -14.43
CA ARG A 574 18.74 1.61 -13.10
C ARG A 574 20.09 2.04 -12.55
N THR A 575 21.13 1.22 -12.73
CA THR A 575 22.49 1.54 -12.29
C THR A 575 23.06 2.73 -13.07
N GLU A 576 22.89 2.75 -14.39
CA GLU A 576 23.35 3.84 -15.27
C GLU A 576 22.63 5.17 -15.01
N MET A 577 21.29 5.15 -14.89
CA MET A 577 20.53 6.38 -14.65
C MET A 577 20.70 6.88 -13.22
N SER A 578 20.84 6.01 -12.23
CA SER A 578 21.10 6.42 -10.85
C SER A 578 22.47 7.09 -10.67
N SER A 579 23.50 6.69 -11.44
CA SER A 579 24.79 7.39 -11.40
C SER A 579 24.71 8.77 -12.07
N LYS A 580 23.91 8.92 -13.14
CA LYS A 580 23.63 10.23 -13.79
C LYS A 580 22.81 11.17 -12.90
N ILE A 581 21.80 10.66 -12.19
CA ILE A 581 20.95 11.46 -11.27
C ILE A 581 21.74 11.97 -10.06
N ASN A 582 22.67 11.16 -9.55
CA ASN A 582 23.54 11.53 -8.42
C ASN A 582 24.84 12.25 -8.87
N GLY A 583 25.01 12.53 -10.16
CA GLY A 583 26.17 13.25 -10.70
C GLY A 583 26.05 14.75 -10.48
N ASP A 584 27.16 15.42 -10.17
CA ASP A 584 27.19 16.85 -9.80
C ASP A 584 27.17 17.80 -11.04
N SER A 585 26.20 17.59 -11.93
CA SER A 585 25.97 18.37 -13.15
C SER A 585 25.32 19.74 -12.83
N THR A 586 26.01 20.57 -12.04
CA THR A 586 25.54 21.91 -11.60
C THR A 586 25.15 22.87 -12.72
N ALA A 587 25.61 22.62 -13.95
CA ALA A 587 25.32 23.44 -15.15
C ALA A 587 24.12 22.95 -15.99
N GLU A 588 23.48 21.82 -15.66
CA GLU A 588 22.40 21.23 -16.47
C GLU A 588 21.01 21.63 -15.96
N THR A 589 20.12 22.07 -16.87
CA THR A 589 18.70 22.32 -16.56
C THR A 589 18.07 21.04 -16.03
N CYS A 590 17.49 21.09 -14.83
CA CYS A 590 16.86 19.92 -14.23
C CYS A 590 15.33 19.99 -14.32
N TYR A 591 14.74 18.83 -14.49
CA TYR A 591 13.30 18.61 -14.58
C TYR A 591 12.82 17.91 -13.32
N PHE A 592 11.54 18.09 -13.00
CA PHE A 592 10.88 17.41 -11.89
C PHE A 592 9.91 16.38 -12.43
N ILE A 593 10.02 15.15 -11.93
CA ILE A 593 9.14 14.02 -12.26
C ILE A 593 8.46 13.49 -11.01
N SER A 594 7.30 12.87 -11.18
CA SER A 594 6.56 12.23 -10.08
C SER A 594 7.41 11.22 -9.31
N ARG A 595 7.42 11.33 -7.97
CA ARG A 595 8.01 10.32 -7.08
C ARG A 595 7.29 8.97 -7.22
N LEU A 596 5.98 8.97 -7.46
CA LEU A 596 5.20 7.75 -7.75
C LEU A 596 5.58 7.11 -9.10
N TRP A 597 5.96 7.89 -10.12
CA TRP A 597 6.50 7.31 -11.35
C TRP A 597 7.94 6.81 -11.17
N PHE A 598 8.80 7.60 -10.54
CA PHE A 598 10.20 7.23 -10.32
C PHE A 598 10.35 5.94 -9.51
N ASN A 599 9.57 5.78 -8.43
CA ASN A 599 9.59 4.55 -7.62
C ASN A 599 9.09 3.32 -8.42
N ARG A 600 8.15 3.49 -9.36
CA ARG A 600 7.77 2.41 -10.30
C ARG A 600 8.95 2.02 -11.19
N TRP A 601 9.64 2.98 -11.79
CA TRP A 601 10.82 2.72 -12.63
C TRP A 601 11.95 2.02 -11.84
N GLN A 602 12.20 2.47 -10.61
CA GLN A 602 13.25 1.94 -9.75
C GLN A 602 13.01 0.48 -9.32
N PHE A 603 11.76 0.02 -9.18
CA PHE A 603 11.45 -1.29 -8.57
C PHE A 603 10.50 -2.22 -9.35
N MET A 604 9.94 -1.76 -10.48
CA MET A 604 9.06 -2.53 -11.38
C MET A 604 9.66 -2.64 -12.78
N THR A 605 9.36 -3.73 -13.50
CA THR A 605 9.88 -3.96 -14.86
C THR A 605 9.23 -3.06 -15.92
N ALA A 606 7.93 -2.81 -15.77
CA ALA A 606 7.13 -1.93 -16.63
C ALA A 606 6.50 -0.79 -15.79
N PRO A 607 7.12 0.40 -15.72
CA PRO A 607 6.58 1.52 -14.94
C PRO A 607 5.37 2.21 -15.58
N GLY A 608 5.13 1.99 -16.89
CA GLY A 608 4.20 2.76 -17.71
C GLY A 608 4.76 4.14 -18.10
N PRO A 609 4.02 4.94 -18.87
CA PRO A 609 4.43 6.27 -19.29
C PRO A 609 4.62 7.21 -18.10
N ILE A 610 5.49 8.22 -18.28
CA ILE A 610 5.70 9.29 -17.31
C ILE A 610 4.37 10.01 -17.11
N THR A 611 4.01 10.22 -15.84
CA THR A 611 2.86 11.00 -15.43
C THR A 611 3.27 11.92 -14.29
N ASN A 612 2.90 13.20 -14.39
CA ASN A 612 3.15 14.23 -13.40
C ASN A 612 1.84 14.85 -12.85
N TYR A 613 0.66 14.34 -13.26
CA TYR A 613 -0.64 14.87 -12.83
C TYR A 613 -0.97 14.63 -11.34
N ASP A 614 -0.13 13.86 -10.65
CA ASP A 614 -0.17 13.69 -9.20
C ASP A 614 0.36 14.92 -8.44
N PHE A 615 1.11 15.82 -9.09
CA PHE A 615 1.61 17.07 -8.49
C PHE A 615 1.40 18.35 -9.33
N ILE A 616 1.34 18.23 -10.66
CA ILE A 616 1.03 19.32 -11.60
C ILE A 616 -0.50 19.54 -11.66
N CYS A 617 -0.94 20.80 -11.59
CA CYS A 617 -2.34 21.18 -11.77
C CYS A 617 -2.69 21.37 -13.27
N PRO A 618 -3.98 21.45 -13.65
CA PRO A 618 -4.39 21.60 -15.06
C PRO A 618 -3.78 22.79 -15.81
N HIS A 619 -3.28 23.81 -15.10
CA HIS A 619 -2.59 24.98 -15.66
C HIS A 619 -1.10 24.74 -15.99
N GLY A 620 -0.55 23.54 -15.75
CA GLY A 620 0.87 23.23 -15.98
C GLY A 620 1.83 23.68 -14.86
N GLY A 621 1.33 24.23 -13.76
CA GLY A 621 2.11 24.62 -12.57
C GLY A 621 1.85 23.74 -11.35
N VAL A 622 2.41 24.11 -10.19
CA VAL A 622 2.21 23.40 -8.92
C VAL A 622 1.29 24.18 -7.98
N ASN A 623 0.29 23.54 -7.39
CA ASN A 623 -0.50 24.14 -6.29
C ASN A 623 0.21 23.91 -4.95
N THR A 624 1.16 24.78 -4.62
CA THR A 624 1.98 24.71 -3.39
C THR A 624 1.19 24.87 -2.09
N ARG A 625 0.00 25.51 -2.12
CA ARG A 625 -0.92 25.55 -0.97
C ARG A 625 -1.57 24.20 -0.70
N ARG A 626 -1.99 23.50 -1.77
CA ARG A 626 -2.56 22.14 -1.70
C ARG A 626 -1.49 21.10 -1.36
N TYR A 627 -0.25 21.31 -1.82
CA TYR A 627 0.88 20.40 -1.65
C TYR A 627 2.07 21.10 -0.94
N PRO A 628 1.97 21.40 0.37
CA PRO A 628 3.05 22.09 1.10
C PRO A 628 4.35 21.28 1.15
N ASN A 629 4.26 19.94 1.10
CA ASN A 629 5.40 19.03 1.12
C ASN A 629 5.82 18.58 -0.30
N ILE A 630 5.63 19.45 -1.31
CA ILE A 630 5.85 19.12 -2.74
C ILE A 630 7.23 18.50 -3.03
N HIS A 631 8.29 18.93 -2.33
CA HIS A 631 9.64 18.39 -2.50
C HIS A 631 9.75 16.87 -2.25
N ASN A 632 8.84 16.29 -1.46
CA ASN A 632 8.79 14.85 -1.24
C ASN A 632 8.07 14.12 -2.39
N MET A 633 7.11 14.78 -3.04
CA MET A 633 6.31 14.27 -4.16
C MET A 633 7.04 14.30 -5.51
N VAL A 634 8.16 15.02 -5.64
CA VAL A 634 8.92 15.10 -6.88
C VAL A 634 10.34 14.56 -6.76
N VAL A 635 10.90 14.11 -7.88
CA VAL A 635 12.33 13.80 -8.05
C VAL A 635 12.91 14.82 -9.02
N LYS A 636 13.99 15.50 -8.61
CA LYS A 636 14.79 16.35 -9.50
C LYS A 636 15.72 15.44 -10.31
N VAL A 637 15.69 15.54 -11.64
CA VAL A 637 16.54 14.77 -12.56
C VAL A 637 17.17 15.70 -13.62
N PRO A 638 18.40 15.44 -14.09
CA PRO A 638 18.99 16.20 -15.20
C PRO A 638 18.20 16.03 -16.51
N PHE A 639 18.23 17.03 -17.40
CA PHE A 639 17.55 17.00 -18.70
C PHE A 639 17.88 15.75 -19.54
N SER A 640 19.16 15.36 -19.58
CA SER A 640 19.65 14.15 -20.26
C SER A 640 18.98 12.87 -19.76
N VAL A 641 18.75 12.75 -18.44
CA VAL A 641 18.01 11.64 -17.83
C VAL A 641 16.51 11.74 -18.15
N TYR A 642 15.93 12.94 -18.04
CA TYR A 642 14.53 13.18 -18.39
C TYR A 642 14.21 12.79 -19.84
N THR A 643 15.02 13.24 -20.80
CA THR A 643 14.90 12.89 -22.22
C THR A 643 15.09 11.39 -22.45
N THR A 644 16.01 10.74 -21.73
CA THR A 644 16.18 9.28 -21.80
C THR A 644 14.92 8.54 -21.33
N PHE A 645 14.30 8.98 -20.22
CA PHE A 645 13.04 8.40 -19.74
C PHE A 645 11.88 8.66 -20.71
N VAL A 646 11.70 9.88 -21.23
CA VAL A 646 10.65 10.20 -22.22
C VAL A 646 10.82 9.34 -23.47
N ASN A 647 12.04 9.18 -23.97
CA ASN A 647 12.31 8.39 -25.18
C ASN A 647 12.07 6.88 -24.99
N LYS A 648 12.27 6.33 -23.78
CA LYS A 648 12.08 4.89 -23.49
C LYS A 648 10.68 4.52 -22.97
N TYR A 649 10.00 5.45 -22.31
CA TYR A 649 8.71 5.19 -21.62
C TYR A 649 7.54 6.03 -22.12
N GLY A 650 7.80 7.12 -22.84
CA GLY A 650 6.76 8.08 -23.22
C GLY A 650 6.23 8.92 -22.05
N THR A 651 5.20 9.71 -22.33
CA THR A 651 4.43 10.51 -21.38
C THR A 651 2.94 10.28 -21.61
N ASP A 652 2.13 10.38 -20.56
CA ASP A 652 0.67 10.34 -20.62
C ASP A 652 0.03 11.64 -21.17
N GLY A 653 0.87 12.61 -21.57
CA GLY A 653 0.46 13.96 -21.97
C GLY A 653 0.68 15.01 -20.88
N SER A 654 1.12 14.63 -19.69
CA SER A 654 1.52 15.58 -18.65
C SER A 654 2.75 16.40 -19.07
N LEU A 655 2.70 17.70 -18.74
CA LEU A 655 3.71 18.66 -19.16
C LEU A 655 5.04 18.48 -18.40
N PRO A 656 6.18 18.79 -19.03
CA PRO A 656 7.49 18.76 -18.38
C PRO A 656 7.66 19.95 -17.41
N PHE A 657 7.71 19.69 -16.10
CA PHE A 657 7.93 20.74 -15.11
C PHE A 657 9.43 20.97 -14.85
N HIS A 658 9.87 22.22 -14.93
CA HIS A 658 11.24 22.68 -14.66
C HIS A 658 11.19 24.16 -14.22
N SER A 659 12.26 24.66 -13.61
CA SER A 659 12.40 26.09 -13.28
C SER A 659 13.85 26.54 -13.48
N ALA A 660 14.04 27.78 -13.94
CA ALA A 660 15.35 28.35 -14.24
C ALA A 660 16.26 28.50 -13.00
N ASP A 661 15.67 28.67 -11.82
CA ASP A 661 16.35 28.71 -10.52
C ASP A 661 16.45 27.33 -9.82
N ASN A 662 15.97 26.26 -10.47
CA ASN A 662 15.78 24.93 -9.89
C ASN A 662 14.88 24.89 -8.62
N ALA A 663 14.08 25.92 -8.33
CA ALA A 663 13.09 25.92 -7.27
C ALA A 663 11.71 25.45 -7.78
N ILE A 664 10.77 25.23 -6.86
CA ILE A 664 9.38 24.88 -7.19
C ILE A 664 8.48 26.07 -6.87
N SER A 665 8.05 26.77 -7.92
CA SER A 665 7.20 27.95 -7.82
C SER A 665 5.70 27.62 -7.80
N GLY A 666 4.90 28.50 -7.22
CA GLY A 666 3.45 28.38 -7.15
C GLY A 666 2.76 28.69 -8.49
N CYS A 667 1.72 27.92 -8.82
CA CYS A 667 0.86 28.20 -9.96
C CYS A 667 0.03 29.47 -9.72
N THR A 668 0.33 30.53 -10.45
CA THR A 668 -0.34 31.84 -10.38
C THR A 668 -1.86 31.74 -10.58
N PHE A 669 -2.34 30.91 -11.50
CA PHE A 669 -3.77 30.66 -11.71
C PHE A 669 -4.44 30.05 -10.48
N CYS A 670 -3.91 28.95 -9.92
CA CYS A 670 -4.46 28.36 -8.69
C CYS A 670 -4.36 29.29 -7.48
N GLU A 671 -3.36 30.18 -7.40
CA GLU A 671 -3.34 31.23 -6.39
C GLU A 671 -4.45 32.28 -6.58
N GLN A 672 -4.82 32.61 -7.82
CA GLN A 672 -5.92 33.52 -8.12
C GLN A 672 -7.28 32.86 -7.83
N GLU A 673 -7.48 31.60 -8.25
CA GLU A 673 -8.64 30.77 -7.89
C GLU A 673 -8.83 30.73 -6.36
N GLU A 674 -7.78 30.42 -5.62
CA GLU A 674 -7.84 30.34 -4.15
C GLU A 674 -8.10 31.71 -3.49
N LYS A 675 -7.60 32.82 -4.06
CA LYS A 675 -7.95 34.18 -3.59
C LYS A 675 -9.43 34.50 -3.82
N ILE A 676 -10.01 34.08 -4.95
CA ILE A 676 -11.44 34.24 -5.26
C ILE A 676 -12.30 33.34 -4.35
N LEU A 677 -11.91 32.08 -4.13
CA LEU A 677 -12.58 31.17 -3.21
C LEU A 677 -12.53 31.70 -1.77
N GLU A 678 -11.39 32.19 -1.30
CA GLU A 678 -11.25 32.79 0.05
C GLU A 678 -12.14 34.05 0.22
N GLN A 679 -12.25 34.90 -0.80
CA GLN A 679 -13.21 36.01 -0.81
C GLN A 679 -14.66 35.51 -0.74
N ARG A 680 -15.00 34.44 -1.48
CA ARG A 680 -16.32 33.80 -1.44
C ARG A 680 -16.63 33.19 -0.07
N ARG A 681 -15.69 32.46 0.55
CA ARG A 681 -15.82 31.89 1.91
C ARG A 681 -16.20 32.97 2.92
N ARG A 682 -15.47 34.09 2.90
CA ARG A 682 -15.68 35.23 3.82
C ARG A 682 -17.03 35.89 3.58
N LYS A 683 -17.38 36.16 2.31
CA LYS A 683 -18.67 36.76 1.96
C LYS A 683 -19.84 35.88 2.42
N GLU A 684 -19.81 34.57 2.13
CA GLU A 684 -20.88 33.67 2.56
C GLU A 684 -20.97 33.55 4.09
N ASP A 685 -19.83 33.48 4.79
CA ASP A 685 -19.83 33.45 6.25
C ASP A 685 -20.38 34.76 6.85
N GLU A 686 -19.98 35.91 6.33
CA GLU A 686 -20.55 37.20 6.73
C GLU A 686 -22.04 37.32 6.42
N ASP A 687 -22.48 36.92 5.23
CA ASP A 687 -23.88 37.03 4.81
C ASP A 687 -24.77 36.11 5.66
N ILE A 688 -24.34 34.87 5.91
CA ILE A 688 -25.03 33.97 6.85
C ILE A 688 -25.04 34.56 8.27
N ARG A 689 -23.92 35.08 8.79
CA ARG A 689 -23.90 35.74 10.13
C ARG A 689 -24.84 36.94 10.25
N LYS A 690 -25.19 37.62 9.15
CA LYS A 690 -26.13 38.76 9.13
C LYS A 690 -27.60 38.31 9.14
N ILE A 691 -27.91 37.08 8.69
CA ILE A 691 -29.29 36.58 8.52
C ILE A 691 -29.65 35.38 9.40
N ASP A 692 -28.66 34.69 9.98
CA ASP A 692 -28.86 33.54 10.85
C ASP A 692 -29.25 33.97 12.27
N THR A 693 -30.56 33.97 12.53
CA THR A 693 -31.09 34.20 13.88
C THR A 693 -31.17 32.86 14.63
N ASN A 694 -30.45 32.77 15.75
CA ASN A 694 -30.48 31.61 16.69
C ASN A 694 -31.88 31.25 17.23
N SER A 695 -32.89 32.07 16.94
CA SER A 695 -34.30 31.81 17.18
C SER A 695 -35.13 32.21 15.96
N ILE A 696 -36.25 31.51 15.77
CA ILE A 696 -37.29 31.82 14.80
C ILE A 696 -38.44 32.53 15.53
N LYS A 697 -39.10 33.51 14.89
CA LYS A 697 -40.17 34.28 15.56
C LYS A 697 -41.46 33.47 15.66
N ARG A 698 -42.35 33.89 16.58
CA ARG A 698 -43.65 33.26 16.81
C ARG A 698 -44.53 33.35 15.55
N GLY A 699 -44.61 32.25 14.80
CA GLY A 699 -45.39 32.14 13.56
C GLY A 699 -44.55 31.93 12.29
N GLU A 700 -43.23 32.04 12.36
CA GLU A 700 -42.31 31.65 11.29
C GLU A 700 -41.99 30.14 11.36
N TYR A 701 -41.54 29.53 10.26
CA TYR A 701 -41.31 28.07 10.16
C TYR A 701 -39.82 27.68 10.08
N TRP A 702 -39.52 26.46 10.52
CA TRP A 702 -38.21 25.83 10.32
C TRP A 702 -38.09 25.21 8.93
N PHE A 703 -36.98 25.48 8.27
CA PHE A 703 -36.59 24.85 7.01
C PHE A 703 -35.58 23.75 7.34
N LEU A 704 -35.87 22.51 6.92
CA LEU A 704 -34.98 21.37 7.18
C LEU A 704 -34.01 21.17 6.02
N ILE A 705 -32.73 21.07 6.35
CA ILE A 705 -31.62 20.91 5.40
C ILE A 705 -30.76 19.70 5.76
N SER A 706 -30.24 19.03 4.74
CA SER A 706 -29.41 17.83 4.85
C SER A 706 -28.15 18.11 5.67
N ALA A 707 -27.96 17.35 6.76
CA ALA A 707 -26.83 17.55 7.65
C ALA A 707 -25.47 17.24 6.98
N PRO A 708 -25.32 16.19 6.14
CA PRO A 708 -24.11 16.01 5.32
C PRO A 708 -23.82 17.17 4.36
N TRP A 709 -24.85 17.79 3.78
CA TRP A 709 -24.68 18.97 2.93
C TRP A 709 -24.20 20.18 3.75
N LEU A 710 -24.84 20.45 4.89
CA LEU A 710 -24.47 21.58 5.75
C LEU A 710 -23.07 21.41 6.36
N LEU A 711 -22.66 20.18 6.68
CA LEU A 711 -21.28 19.85 7.06
C LEU A 711 -20.29 20.13 5.92
N SER A 712 -20.68 19.88 4.66
CA SER A 712 -19.87 20.21 3.48
C SER A 712 -19.74 21.73 3.28
N TRP A 713 -20.77 22.51 3.58
CA TRP A 713 -20.68 23.99 3.60
C TRP A 713 -19.79 24.51 4.75
N HIS A 714 -19.90 23.94 5.95
CA HIS A 714 -18.98 24.25 7.04
C HIS A 714 -17.52 23.89 6.70
N TYR A 715 -17.31 22.80 5.94
CA TYR A 715 -15.98 22.44 5.45
C TYR A 715 -15.46 23.43 4.40
N PHE A 716 -16.30 23.93 3.49
CA PHE A 716 -15.95 25.02 2.57
C PHE A 716 -15.48 26.28 3.30
N LYS A 717 -16.19 26.71 4.36
CA LYS A 717 -15.78 27.83 5.22
C LYS A 717 -14.40 27.62 5.87
N SER A 718 -14.04 26.39 6.20
CA SER A 718 -12.76 26.01 6.82
C SER A 718 -11.62 25.74 5.82
N GLY A 719 -11.78 26.12 4.54
CA GLY A 719 -10.75 25.97 3.50
C GLY A 719 -11.03 24.88 2.45
N GLY A 720 -12.09 24.09 2.62
CA GLY A 720 -12.47 22.99 1.72
C GLY A 720 -12.95 23.42 0.32
N SER A 721 -13.35 22.46 -0.51
CA SER A 721 -14.08 22.74 -1.75
C SER A 721 -15.52 23.20 -1.45
N PRO A 722 -16.14 24.07 -2.28
CA PRO A 722 -17.55 24.42 -2.13
C PRO A 722 -18.46 23.19 -2.25
N PRO A 723 -19.59 23.12 -1.53
CA PRO A 723 -20.58 22.06 -1.72
C PRO A 723 -21.27 22.19 -3.09
N GLY A 724 -21.88 21.09 -3.54
CA GLY A 724 -22.82 21.11 -4.66
C GLY A 724 -24.19 21.67 -4.27
N SER A 725 -25.19 21.45 -5.12
CA SER A 725 -26.59 21.76 -4.82
C SER A 725 -27.09 21.07 -3.54
N ILE A 726 -28.05 21.68 -2.85
CA ILE A 726 -28.72 21.09 -1.69
C ILE A 726 -29.39 19.77 -2.10
N ASP A 727 -29.12 18.70 -1.36
CA ASP A 727 -29.77 17.40 -1.54
C ASP A 727 -30.47 16.98 -0.23
N ASN A 728 -31.78 17.23 -0.18
CA ASN A 728 -32.65 16.78 0.91
C ASN A 728 -33.25 15.39 0.66
N TYR A 729 -33.09 14.79 -0.52
CA TYR A 729 -33.49 13.39 -0.76
C TYR A 729 -32.65 12.39 0.06
N HIS A 730 -31.58 12.84 0.73
CA HIS A 730 -30.92 12.10 1.80
C HIS A 730 -31.90 11.63 2.91
N PHE A 731 -32.85 12.48 3.31
CA PHE A 731 -33.82 12.19 4.38
C PHE A 731 -35.30 12.21 3.92
N LEU A 732 -35.55 12.54 2.65
CA LEU A 732 -36.87 12.52 2.02
C LEU A 732 -36.95 11.47 0.91
N ASN A 733 -38.15 11.00 0.63
CA ASN A 733 -38.48 10.23 -0.57
C ASN A 733 -38.76 11.17 -1.76
N GLU A 734 -38.93 10.60 -2.96
CA GLU A 734 -39.18 11.37 -4.20
C GLU A 734 -40.51 12.15 -4.17
N ASP A 735 -41.50 11.68 -3.41
CA ASP A 735 -42.79 12.34 -3.15
C ASP A 735 -42.72 13.46 -2.08
N GLY A 736 -41.53 13.69 -1.49
CA GLY A 736 -41.33 14.64 -0.39
C GLY A 736 -41.73 14.12 0.99
N SER A 737 -42.12 12.84 1.13
CA SER A 737 -42.39 12.24 2.45
C SER A 737 -41.11 11.94 3.24
N PRO A 738 -41.13 12.04 4.59
CA PRO A 738 -40.01 11.62 5.43
C PRO A 738 -39.62 10.14 5.25
N LYS A 739 -38.32 9.86 5.14
CA LYS A 739 -37.80 8.51 5.34
C LYS A 739 -37.88 8.11 6.81
N VAL A 740 -38.11 6.83 7.08
CA VAL A 740 -38.19 6.27 8.45
C VAL A 740 -36.79 6.19 9.07
N GLY A 741 -36.66 6.50 10.36
CA GLY A 741 -35.39 6.37 11.10
C GLY A 741 -34.36 7.48 10.82
N MET A 742 -34.82 8.69 10.46
CA MET A 742 -33.96 9.84 10.20
C MET A 742 -33.81 10.71 11.45
N GLU A 743 -32.58 10.89 11.91
CA GLU A 743 -32.29 11.58 13.18
C GLU A 743 -31.83 13.03 12.99
N ARG A 744 -32.31 13.91 13.89
CA ARG A 744 -31.90 15.31 13.94
C ARG A 744 -30.42 15.39 14.33
N GLY A 745 -29.65 16.18 13.58
CA GLY A 745 -28.24 16.42 13.80
C GLY A 745 -27.31 15.45 13.04
N ILE A 746 -27.80 14.25 12.71
CA ILE A 746 -27.12 13.22 11.90
C ILE A 746 -27.58 13.31 10.43
N ASN A 747 -28.88 13.26 10.17
CA ASN A 747 -29.45 13.21 8.82
C ASN A 747 -29.90 14.59 8.32
N TYR A 748 -30.49 15.41 9.21
CA TYR A 748 -31.01 16.75 8.90
C TYR A 748 -30.78 17.75 10.05
N ARG A 749 -30.82 19.05 9.75
CA ARG A 749 -30.84 20.16 10.73
C ARG A 749 -31.88 21.20 10.33
N GLY A 750 -32.37 21.98 11.30
CA GLY A 750 -33.25 23.11 11.05
C GLY A 750 -32.46 24.41 10.90
N ILE A 751 -32.84 25.21 9.91
CA ILE A 751 -32.40 26.58 9.66
C ILE A 751 -33.63 27.49 9.49
N ASN A 752 -33.43 28.81 9.54
CA ASN A 752 -34.49 29.78 9.28
C ASN A 752 -34.67 30.03 7.76
N GLU A 753 -35.81 30.61 7.39
CA GLU A 753 -36.20 30.92 5.99
C GLU A 753 -35.12 31.71 5.22
N ARG A 754 -34.44 32.66 5.88
CA ARG A 754 -33.47 33.54 5.21
C ARG A 754 -32.20 32.79 4.86
N VAL A 755 -31.70 31.97 5.77
CA VAL A 755 -30.57 31.06 5.55
C VAL A 755 -30.90 30.03 4.48
N TRP A 756 -32.12 29.47 4.48
CA TRP A 756 -32.57 28.58 3.40
C TRP A 756 -32.57 29.30 2.05
N SER A 757 -33.21 30.47 1.98
CA SER A 757 -33.32 31.26 0.74
C SER A 757 -31.97 31.68 0.18
N TYR A 758 -30.99 31.98 1.05
CA TYR A 758 -29.61 32.26 0.65
C TYR A 758 -28.93 31.02 0.05
N PHE A 759 -29.00 29.87 0.71
CA PHE A 759 -28.40 28.64 0.18
C PHE A 759 -29.09 28.15 -1.10
N GLU A 760 -30.42 28.23 -1.19
CA GLU A 760 -31.16 27.91 -2.42
C GLU A 760 -30.79 28.86 -3.57
N HIS A 761 -30.58 30.15 -3.31
CA HIS A 761 -30.14 31.10 -4.33
C HIS A 761 -28.68 30.88 -4.78
N VAL A 762 -27.77 30.53 -3.87
CA VAL A 762 -26.32 30.41 -4.15
C VAL A 762 -25.91 29.02 -4.67
N TYR A 763 -26.64 27.96 -4.27
CA TYR A 763 -26.31 26.57 -4.58
C TYR A 763 -27.42 25.81 -5.34
N GLY A 764 -28.68 26.24 -5.24
CA GLY A 764 -29.82 25.51 -5.79
C GLY A 764 -30.04 24.14 -5.13
N GLY A 765 -30.87 23.31 -5.76
CA GLY A 765 -31.20 21.96 -5.28
C GLY A 765 -32.54 21.89 -4.56
N GLY A 766 -32.67 20.99 -3.58
CA GLY A 766 -33.90 20.78 -2.81
C GLY A 766 -34.15 19.30 -2.47
N PRO A 767 -35.42 18.87 -2.30
CA PRO A 767 -36.62 19.70 -2.25
C PRO A 767 -36.71 20.49 -0.94
N VAL A 768 -37.48 21.58 -0.94
CA VAL A 768 -37.76 22.39 0.26
C VAL A 768 -38.54 21.56 1.28
N CYS A 769 -38.14 21.59 2.54
CA CYS A 769 -38.82 20.88 3.63
C CYS A 769 -39.14 21.85 4.78
N VAL A 770 -40.42 22.09 5.05
CA VAL A 770 -40.87 23.12 6.02
C VAL A 770 -41.63 22.47 7.18
N ARG A 771 -41.38 22.92 8.41
CA ARG A 771 -41.93 22.35 9.65
C ARG A 771 -42.21 23.40 10.72
N ASN A 772 -43.17 23.11 11.60
CA ASN A 772 -43.51 23.96 12.75
C ASN A 772 -42.48 23.84 13.90
N ALA A 773 -41.66 22.79 13.90
CA ALA A 773 -40.59 22.52 14.85
C ALA A 773 -39.38 21.93 14.12
N ILE A 774 -38.22 21.82 14.79
CA ILE A 774 -37.06 21.09 14.26
C ILE A 774 -37.24 19.58 14.48
N ASP A 775 -38.27 19.03 13.84
CA ASP A 775 -38.64 17.62 13.80
C ASP A 775 -39.22 17.32 12.41
N LEU A 776 -38.60 16.36 11.72
CA LEU A 776 -38.98 15.92 10.38
C LEU A 776 -40.35 15.23 10.34
N TYR A 777 -40.77 14.61 11.44
CA TYR A 777 -42.03 13.88 11.55
C TYR A 777 -43.20 14.74 12.08
N ALA A 778 -42.92 15.98 12.50
CA ALA A 778 -43.95 16.95 12.78
C ALA A 778 -44.82 17.21 11.52
N PRO A 779 -46.12 17.50 11.66
CA PRO A 779 -46.99 17.72 10.51
C PRO A 779 -46.52 18.89 9.64
N ASN A 780 -46.75 18.76 8.32
CA ASN A 780 -46.57 19.88 7.38
C ASN A 780 -47.46 21.06 7.83
N PRO A 781 -46.98 22.32 7.75
CA PRO A 781 -47.86 23.48 7.90
C PRO A 781 -48.97 23.47 6.84
N LEU A 782 -50.15 23.97 7.21
CA LEU A 782 -51.28 24.05 6.29
C LEU A 782 -51.02 25.11 5.21
N ILE A 783 -51.37 24.79 3.96
CA ILE A 783 -51.09 25.59 2.76
C ILE A 783 -51.73 27.00 2.84
N SER A 784 -52.71 27.21 3.72
CA SER A 784 -53.31 28.52 4.05
C SER A 784 -52.28 29.55 4.51
N ASP A 785 -51.26 29.13 5.25
CA ASP A 785 -50.49 30.04 6.10
C ASP A 785 -49.30 30.67 5.34
N TYR A 786 -48.73 29.92 4.39
CA TYR A 786 -47.60 30.33 3.56
C TYR A 786 -47.91 31.53 2.63
N THR A 787 -49.18 31.88 2.45
CA THR A 787 -49.62 32.91 1.50
C THR A 787 -49.60 34.35 2.04
N LYS A 788 -49.34 34.56 3.35
CA LYS A 788 -49.42 35.88 3.99
C LYS A 788 -48.14 36.72 3.92
N HIS A 789 -47.00 36.14 3.51
CA HIS A 789 -45.74 36.85 3.30
C HIS A 789 -45.18 36.56 1.90
N GLY A 790 -45.36 37.52 0.98
CA GLY A 790 -44.93 37.38 -0.42
C GLY A 790 -43.40 37.45 -0.62
N LYS A 791 -42.86 37.06 -1.78
CA LYS A 791 -43.49 37.05 -3.11
C LYS A 791 -43.09 35.85 -3.98
N SER A 792 -44.04 35.35 -4.75
CA SER A 792 -43.91 34.60 -6.02
C SER A 792 -42.49 34.21 -6.50
N SER A 793 -42.12 32.95 -6.25
CA SER A 793 -41.37 32.15 -7.24
C SER A 793 -42.30 31.04 -7.77
N LYS A 794 -42.17 30.66 -9.04
CA LYS A 794 -43.08 29.71 -9.71
C LYS A 794 -42.51 28.30 -9.74
N THR A 795 -43.04 27.42 -8.90
CA THR A 795 -42.89 25.96 -9.09
C THR A 795 -44.23 25.26 -8.87
N LYS A 796 -44.79 24.66 -9.92
CA LYS A 796 -46.03 23.88 -9.83
C LYS A 796 -45.73 22.54 -9.15
N TRP A 797 -46.20 22.36 -7.92
CA TRP A 797 -46.36 21.02 -7.36
C TRP A 797 -47.59 20.34 -7.99
N ILE A 798 -47.40 19.12 -8.49
CA ILE A 798 -48.43 18.37 -9.23
C ILE A 798 -49.47 17.81 -8.25
N LYS A 799 -50.75 18.03 -8.54
CA LYS A 799 -51.87 17.38 -7.86
C LYS A 799 -52.43 16.21 -8.69
N LYS A 800 -51.78 15.05 -8.61
CA LYS A 800 -52.40 13.72 -8.48
C LYS A 800 -51.32 12.64 -8.45
#